data_AF-A0A914DW19-F1
#
_entry.id   AF-A0A914DW19-F1
#
_cell.length_a   1.000
_cell.length_b   1.000
_cell.length_c   1.000
_cell.angle_alpha   90.00
_cell.angle_beta   90.00
_cell.angle_gamma   90.00
#
_symmetry.space_group_name_H-M   'P 1'
#
loop_
_entity.id
_entity.type
_entity.pdbx_description
1 polymer ?
#
loop_
_entity_poly.entity_id
_entity_poly.type
_entity_poly.pdbx_seq_one_letter_code
_entity_poly.pdbx_strand_id
1 'polypeptide(L)'
;MIEANLVLNQLTCNGVLEGIRICRKGFPNRVVYKDFKQRYAVLAADASKSGKDEKQSSEKILEQLVKNNQMKVEEYQIGATKVFFKAGILAHLEELRDEALSVIILKFQRQLRWYLSKCEYKRRLEQNTGRIILQRNVRQWCTLRYWPWFVLYGRVRPLIKGSKKDEEIEALEQRCKDLEESFNKEEKTRKDVEALNAKLSAEKQQIALELEREREALAESEERSAKILAQKTDLERQLGDLSDQLADQEDRFNSLSKNKKQVEADNDKLKKNVQDLEMTIKKQESEKQSKDHQIRGLQDEIAAQDEAIAKLNKEKKNQEEINRKLMDDLHAEEDKVNHLNKLKAKLEHSLDEMEDNLEREKRQRQEIEKNKRKLEGELKIAQEQIDELNRQKLESENALKKKEAELTAMSARLEDEQSLVAKLQRQIKELLARIQELEEELEAERQSRAKAEKSRNEMQHELEELADRLDEAGGATQAQMELNKKREAELAKLRRDLEEAQLNQESQMAVIRKKHTDAVAELSDQIDAVQKIRAKVEKEKATLQRDNEDLQNQLDQESKQRQNVERLVKQLETQVTESQLKGDDQARQIQELLSFKNRMHSEHSDLTRSLEDAESQMGVLNRVKTQLGQQVEELRRQLEQETRDRSQLASQASNYQLECQQLREALDEEQDAKSELQRLISKANAEAQQWRARYEGEGMNRMDEIEEARRKLQSKVQEMQEQLEQANSKNANLDKVRQRLQHELEDAQVDADRANSLANSLEKKQKGFDKIIDEWKRKCDSLAGELEASQRDTRNASTEAFRLRNALDESNEQIEAVKRENKTLSQELKDLHDQLGEGGKSVHELQKHRRRLELEKEELQQALDDAEAALEAEESKDLEIALDHANKANVDAQKNMKRYQDGIRELQQQIEDEQRIREEVRDQLATAERRAQMLQTEKEDLAVNFEQAERSRRQAELEAVEARETINALSNSNASLSATKQMNDLLNELKHSEERSKKASIDAARLSEELRAEQEHAQNLDRQRKGYELQFKDLQARLDEAEGLALKGGKKIIAKMESKIRDLEAELDGESRRHQETHKHLRNKDRRARELQFQVEEDKKASERMYDLVEKLQGKIKTYKRQVEEAEQLATVNLAKYRQLQHLLEDAEERADLAENSLAKMRAKSRSNVNIRAGLGLAHSMSSTGLAARSISRSRNDMADE
;
A
#
# COMPACT_ATOMS: atom_id res chain seq x y z
N MET A 1 -15.47 34.17 10.28
CA MET A 1 -15.79 34.82 8.99
C MET A 1 -14.54 34.76 8.13
N ILE A 2 -14.67 34.36 6.88
CA ILE A 2 -13.52 34.31 5.95
C ILE A 2 -13.14 35.76 5.60
N GLU A 3 -11.87 36.12 5.73
CA GLU A 3 -11.39 37.47 5.40
C GLU A 3 -11.37 37.68 3.87
N ALA A 4 -12.29 38.52 3.39
CA ALA A 4 -12.50 38.74 1.97
C ALA A 4 -11.24 39.25 1.24
N ASN A 5 -10.48 40.17 1.85
CA ASN A 5 -9.28 40.74 1.22
C ASN A 5 -8.14 39.74 1.09
N LEU A 6 -7.96 38.88 2.10
CA LEU A 6 -6.94 37.84 2.06
C LEU A 6 -7.27 36.80 0.99
N VAL A 7 -8.54 36.38 0.91
CA VAL A 7 -9.00 35.43 -0.11
C VAL A 7 -8.93 36.04 -1.51
N LEU A 8 -9.32 37.30 -1.69
CA LEU A 8 -9.23 37.95 -2.99
C LEU A 8 -7.77 38.01 -3.49
N ASN A 9 -6.84 38.36 -2.60
CA ASN A 9 -5.42 38.44 -2.94
C ASN A 9 -4.84 37.04 -3.22
N GLN A 10 -5.23 36.02 -2.45
CA GLN A 10 -4.87 34.62 -2.71
C GLN A 10 -5.41 34.12 -4.05
N LEU A 11 -6.67 34.39 -4.39
CA LEU A 11 -7.28 33.96 -5.65
C LEU A 11 -6.66 34.66 -6.86
N THR A 12 -6.25 35.93 -6.70
CA THR A 12 -5.60 36.73 -7.76
C THR A 12 -4.16 36.28 -7.97
N CYS A 13 -3.36 36.17 -6.90
CA CYS A 13 -1.96 35.73 -6.99
C CYS A 13 -1.82 34.26 -7.45
N ASN A 14 -2.79 33.41 -7.14
CA ASN A 14 -2.83 32.03 -7.64
C ASN A 14 -3.38 31.91 -9.08
N GLY A 15 -3.79 33.02 -9.70
CA GLY A 15 -4.33 33.02 -11.07
C GLY A 15 -5.59 32.18 -11.21
N VAL A 16 -6.44 32.12 -10.18
CA VAL A 16 -7.61 31.23 -10.16
C VAL A 16 -8.63 31.63 -11.21
N LEU A 17 -8.77 32.91 -11.52
CA LEU A 17 -9.68 33.40 -12.56
C LEU A 17 -9.20 32.97 -13.96
N GLU A 18 -7.90 33.05 -14.25
CA GLU A 18 -7.28 32.53 -15.47
C GLU A 18 -7.42 31.01 -15.54
N GLY A 19 -7.21 30.30 -14.42
CA GLY A 19 -7.45 28.87 -14.30
C GLY A 19 -8.89 28.47 -14.63
N ILE A 20 -9.88 29.18 -14.07
CA ILE A 20 -11.30 28.97 -14.37
C ILE A 20 -11.60 29.28 -15.85
N ARG A 21 -11.04 30.36 -16.41
CA ARG A 21 -11.23 30.75 -17.82
C ARG A 21 -10.70 29.68 -18.78
N ILE A 22 -9.53 29.11 -18.48
CA ILE A 22 -8.94 27.99 -19.25
C ILE A 22 -9.74 26.70 -19.04
N CYS A 23 -10.18 26.38 -17.82
CA CYS A 23 -10.99 25.18 -17.56
C CYS A 23 -12.40 25.27 -18.19
N ARG A 24 -12.97 26.47 -18.37
CA ARG A 24 -14.26 26.68 -19.07
C ARG A 24 -14.15 26.57 -20.58
N LYS A 25 -13.05 27.01 -21.18
CA LYS A 25 -12.81 26.88 -22.63
C LYS A 25 -12.15 25.54 -23.02
N GLY A 26 -11.40 24.95 -22.11
CA GLY A 26 -10.66 23.71 -22.30
C GLY A 26 -11.45 22.46 -21.93
N PHE A 27 -10.76 21.32 -22.02
CA PHE A 27 -11.31 19.99 -21.75
C PHE A 27 -10.54 19.35 -20.56
N PRO A 28 -11.00 19.55 -19.32
CA PRO A 28 -10.28 19.11 -18.12
C PRO A 28 -10.23 17.58 -17.96
N ASN A 29 -11.19 16.86 -18.54
CA ASN A 29 -11.27 15.40 -18.44
C ASN A 29 -10.62 14.75 -19.66
N ARG A 30 -9.82 13.70 -19.45
CA ARG A 30 -9.11 12.98 -20.51
C ARG A 30 -9.14 11.47 -20.28
N VAL A 31 -9.51 10.71 -21.30
CA VAL A 31 -9.65 9.24 -21.23
C VAL A 31 -8.91 8.62 -22.41
N VAL A 32 -8.14 7.55 -22.15
CA VAL A 32 -7.43 6.81 -23.21
C VAL A 32 -8.44 6.01 -24.04
N TYR A 33 -8.24 5.91 -25.36
CA TYR A 33 -9.17 5.23 -26.26
C TYR A 33 -9.54 3.80 -25.83
N LYS A 34 -8.56 3.02 -25.36
CA LYS A 34 -8.80 1.67 -24.83
C LYS A 34 -9.80 1.65 -23.67
N ASP A 35 -9.60 2.51 -22.69
CA ASP A 35 -10.45 2.61 -21.49
C ASP A 35 -11.82 3.19 -21.85
N PHE A 36 -11.86 4.21 -22.71
CA PHE A 36 -13.11 4.79 -23.20
C PHE A 36 -13.97 3.75 -23.95
N LYS A 37 -13.38 3.04 -24.90
CA LYS A 37 -14.04 1.96 -25.64
C LYS A 37 -14.53 0.89 -24.67
N GLN A 38 -13.69 0.41 -23.76
CA GLN A 38 -14.06 -0.65 -22.84
C GLN A 38 -15.21 -0.25 -21.91
N ARG A 39 -15.20 0.98 -21.39
CA ARG A 39 -16.24 1.46 -20.46
C ARG A 39 -17.57 1.75 -21.16
N TYR A 40 -17.54 2.46 -22.28
CA TYR A 40 -18.75 2.99 -22.91
C TYR A 40 -19.21 2.21 -24.14
N ALA A 41 -18.55 1.10 -24.50
CA ALA A 41 -19.04 0.21 -25.57
C ALA A 41 -20.47 -0.29 -25.32
N VAL A 42 -20.91 -0.40 -24.05
CA VAL A 42 -22.28 -0.83 -23.72
C VAL A 42 -23.34 0.16 -24.22
N LEU A 43 -23.00 1.44 -24.34
CA LEU A 43 -23.90 2.48 -24.83
C LEU A 43 -24.13 2.40 -26.35
N ALA A 44 -23.14 1.89 -27.08
CA ALA A 44 -23.18 1.78 -28.54
C ALA A 44 -22.41 0.54 -29.02
N ALA A 45 -22.95 -0.64 -28.71
CA ALA A 45 -22.26 -1.92 -28.89
C ALA A 45 -21.91 -2.21 -30.37
N ASP A 46 -22.83 -1.91 -31.29
CA ASP A 46 -22.62 -2.15 -32.72
C ASP A 46 -21.61 -1.17 -33.32
N ALA A 47 -21.65 0.10 -32.89
CA ALA A 47 -20.69 1.12 -33.30
C ALA A 47 -19.27 0.78 -32.80
N SER A 48 -19.14 0.30 -31.56
CA SER A 48 -17.86 -0.13 -30.95
C SER A 48 -17.19 -1.29 -31.69
N LYS A 49 -17.98 -2.22 -32.24
CA LYS A 49 -17.47 -3.38 -33.01
C LYS A 49 -17.04 -3.03 -34.42
N SER A 50 -17.57 -1.94 -34.98
CA SER A 50 -17.34 -1.56 -36.38
C SER A 50 -16.01 -0.84 -36.63
N GLY A 51 -15.24 -0.48 -35.59
CA GLY A 51 -13.92 0.13 -35.71
C GLY A 51 -12.80 -0.93 -35.69
N LYS A 52 -11.86 -0.86 -36.65
CA LYS A 52 -10.64 -1.70 -36.64
C LYS A 52 -9.63 -1.27 -35.58
N ASP A 53 -9.60 0.03 -35.27
CA ASP A 53 -8.70 0.65 -34.31
C ASP A 53 -9.45 1.19 -33.09
N GLU A 54 -8.80 1.29 -31.93
CA GLU A 54 -9.38 1.75 -30.66
C GLU A 54 -9.85 3.20 -30.76
N LYS A 55 -9.10 4.04 -31.49
CA LYS A 55 -9.47 5.42 -31.80
C LYS A 55 -10.75 5.48 -32.64
N GLN A 56 -10.76 4.82 -33.80
CA GLN A 56 -11.93 4.80 -34.69
C GLN A 56 -13.17 4.23 -34.00
N SER A 57 -13.00 3.22 -33.14
CA SER A 57 -14.11 2.65 -32.36
C SER A 57 -14.69 3.69 -31.40
N SER A 58 -13.83 4.45 -30.72
CA SER A 58 -14.23 5.50 -29.79
C SER A 58 -14.90 6.68 -30.49
N GLU A 59 -14.40 7.07 -31.67
CA GLU A 59 -15.01 8.10 -32.53
C GLU A 59 -16.43 7.70 -32.94
N LYS A 60 -16.62 6.46 -33.38
CA LYS A 60 -17.95 5.95 -33.76
C LYS A 60 -18.92 5.83 -32.58
N ILE A 61 -18.44 5.48 -31.39
CA ILE A 61 -19.26 5.51 -30.17
C ILE A 61 -19.74 6.94 -29.92
N LEU A 62 -18.84 7.93 -29.98
CA LEU A 62 -19.18 9.34 -29.78
C LEU A 62 -20.14 9.85 -30.86
N GLU A 63 -19.93 9.52 -32.14
CA GLU A 63 -20.86 9.85 -33.23
C GLU A 63 -22.26 9.28 -32.99
N GLN A 64 -22.35 8.05 -32.50
CA GLN A 64 -23.64 7.42 -32.21
C GLN A 64 -24.34 8.09 -31.01
N LEU A 65 -23.59 8.46 -29.97
CA LEU A 65 -24.11 9.22 -28.83
C LEU A 65 -24.61 10.61 -29.26
N VAL A 66 -23.92 11.26 -30.20
CA VAL A 66 -24.38 12.52 -30.80
C VAL A 66 -25.64 12.32 -31.65
N LYS A 67 -25.70 11.27 -32.48
CA LYS A 67 -26.92 10.95 -33.27
C LYS A 67 -28.13 10.67 -32.40
N ASN A 68 -27.93 10.07 -31.23
CA ASN A 68 -28.98 9.77 -30.27
C ASN A 68 -29.37 11.00 -29.41
N ASN A 69 -28.84 12.20 -29.69
CA ASN A 69 -29.02 13.42 -28.90
C ASN A 69 -28.62 13.29 -27.41
N GLN A 70 -27.71 12.38 -27.09
CA GLN A 70 -27.21 12.20 -25.72
C GLN A 70 -25.99 13.08 -25.42
N MET A 71 -25.28 13.57 -26.46
CA MET A 71 -24.19 14.53 -26.33
C MET A 71 -24.10 15.46 -27.55
N LYS A 72 -23.41 16.59 -27.41
CA LYS A 72 -23.11 17.53 -28.51
C LYS A 72 -21.65 17.44 -28.95
N VAL A 73 -21.37 17.83 -30.19
CA VAL A 73 -20.00 17.81 -30.76
C VAL A 73 -19.05 18.76 -30.01
N GLU A 74 -19.56 19.86 -29.45
CA GLU A 74 -18.75 20.84 -28.70
C GLU A 74 -18.34 20.36 -27.30
N GLU A 75 -18.83 19.21 -26.84
CA GLU A 75 -18.65 18.69 -25.48
C GLU A 75 -17.45 17.75 -25.35
N TYR A 76 -16.90 17.29 -26.49
CA TYR A 76 -15.73 16.43 -26.54
C TYR A 76 -14.76 16.87 -27.65
N GLN A 77 -13.51 16.45 -27.53
CA GLN A 77 -12.47 16.64 -28.54
C GLN A 77 -11.65 15.36 -28.69
N ILE A 78 -11.40 14.95 -29.93
CA ILE A 78 -10.62 13.76 -30.28
C ILE A 78 -9.14 14.12 -30.37
N GLY A 79 -8.29 13.43 -29.62
CA GLY A 79 -6.82 13.58 -29.65
C GLY A 79 -6.10 12.48 -30.44
N ALA A 80 -4.77 12.40 -30.28
CA ALA A 80 -3.97 11.34 -30.90
C ALA A 80 -4.12 9.99 -30.17
N THR A 81 -4.14 10.00 -28.84
CA THR A 81 -4.21 8.80 -27.97
C THR A 81 -5.36 8.83 -26.96
N LYS A 82 -6.01 9.98 -26.79
CA LYS A 82 -7.02 10.23 -25.76
C LYS A 82 -8.21 11.00 -26.34
N VAL A 83 -9.38 10.77 -25.76
CA VAL A 83 -10.55 11.63 -25.90
C VAL A 83 -10.55 12.63 -24.75
N PHE A 84 -10.90 13.87 -25.04
CA PHE A 84 -11.01 14.95 -24.07
C PHE A 84 -12.47 15.36 -23.91
N PHE A 85 -12.92 15.63 -22.68
CA PHE A 85 -14.30 15.99 -22.36
C PHE A 85 -14.36 17.29 -21.55
N LYS A 86 -15.44 18.04 -21.74
CA LYS A 86 -15.78 19.16 -20.86
C LYS A 86 -16.15 18.66 -19.46
N ALA A 87 -16.12 19.56 -18.48
CA ALA A 87 -16.54 19.26 -17.12
C ALA A 87 -18.01 18.80 -17.11
N GLY A 88 -18.33 17.79 -16.28
CA GLY A 88 -19.69 17.23 -16.15
C GLY A 88 -20.08 16.15 -17.17
N ILE A 89 -19.51 16.17 -18.38
CA ILE A 89 -19.88 15.23 -19.46
C ILE A 89 -19.57 13.77 -19.11
N LEU A 90 -18.44 13.52 -18.46
CA LEU A 90 -18.06 12.15 -18.07
C LEU A 90 -19.00 11.58 -17.00
N ALA A 91 -19.53 12.42 -16.11
CA ALA A 91 -20.54 12.00 -15.13
C ALA A 91 -21.85 11.61 -15.83
N HIS A 92 -22.28 12.40 -16.83
CA HIS A 92 -23.46 12.06 -17.63
C HIS A 92 -23.28 10.74 -18.41
N LEU A 93 -22.09 10.48 -18.95
CA LEU A 93 -21.79 9.21 -19.62
C LEU A 93 -21.79 8.02 -18.65
N GLU A 94 -21.37 8.20 -17.39
CA GLU A 94 -21.48 7.15 -16.37
C GLU A 94 -22.94 6.89 -15.98
N GLU A 95 -23.78 7.93 -15.86
CA GLU A 95 -25.23 7.74 -15.60
C GLU A 95 -25.90 6.91 -16.70
N LEU A 96 -25.68 7.27 -17.96
CA LEU A 96 -26.20 6.49 -19.11
C LEU A 96 -25.69 5.05 -19.11
N ARG A 97 -24.42 4.87 -18.72
CA ARG A 97 -23.79 3.55 -18.65
C ARG A 97 -24.40 2.72 -17.54
N ASP A 98 -24.64 3.29 -16.38
CA ASP A 98 -25.25 2.62 -15.23
C ASP A 98 -26.71 2.23 -15.53
N GLU A 99 -27.47 3.08 -16.22
CA GLU A 99 -28.81 2.72 -16.71
C GLU A 99 -28.77 1.52 -17.65
N ALA A 100 -27.88 1.54 -18.65
CA ALA A 100 -27.71 0.42 -19.59
C ALA A 100 -27.23 -0.86 -18.89
N LEU A 101 -26.29 -0.75 -17.95
CA LEU A 101 -25.76 -1.88 -17.19
C LEU A 101 -26.81 -2.45 -16.23
N SER A 102 -27.69 -1.63 -15.64
CA SER A 102 -28.72 -2.10 -14.70
C SER A 102 -29.58 -3.20 -15.31
N VAL A 103 -29.98 -3.06 -16.59
CA VAL A 103 -30.78 -4.05 -17.31
C VAL A 103 -30.01 -5.36 -17.51
N ILE A 104 -28.73 -5.28 -17.85
CA ILE A 104 -27.87 -6.45 -18.09
C ILE A 104 -27.57 -7.16 -16.75
N ILE A 105 -27.20 -6.39 -15.73
CA ILE A 105 -26.87 -6.88 -14.39
C ILE A 105 -28.09 -7.56 -13.78
N LEU A 106 -29.30 -7.00 -13.91
CA LEU A 106 -30.52 -7.65 -13.40
C LEU A 106 -30.79 -9.00 -14.08
N LYS A 107 -30.61 -9.09 -15.40
CA LYS A 107 -30.73 -10.37 -16.14
C LYS A 107 -29.68 -11.38 -15.68
N PHE A 108 -28.44 -10.94 -15.50
CA PHE A 108 -27.35 -11.78 -15.03
C PHE A 108 -27.57 -12.25 -13.59
N GLN A 109 -27.96 -11.36 -12.68
CA GLN A 109 -28.30 -11.68 -11.30
C GLN A 109 -29.46 -12.67 -11.22
N ARG A 110 -30.50 -12.51 -12.05
CA ARG A 110 -31.60 -13.48 -12.15
C ARG A 110 -31.08 -14.87 -12.54
N GLN A 111 -30.20 -14.95 -13.54
CA GLN A 111 -29.63 -16.22 -13.98
C GLN A 111 -28.72 -16.85 -12.92
N LEU A 112 -27.88 -16.06 -12.25
CA LEU A 112 -27.04 -16.52 -11.14
C LEU A 112 -27.87 -17.03 -9.97
N ARG A 113 -28.90 -16.27 -9.55
CA ARG A 113 -29.81 -16.70 -8.46
C ARG A 113 -30.54 -17.98 -8.83
N TRP A 114 -31.01 -18.11 -10.07
CA TRP A 114 -31.62 -19.35 -10.56
C TRP A 114 -30.63 -20.52 -10.55
N TYR A 115 -29.39 -20.32 -11.03
CA TYR A 115 -28.37 -21.37 -11.06
C TYR A 115 -27.97 -21.81 -9.65
N LEU A 116 -27.72 -20.85 -8.75
CA LEU A 116 -27.44 -21.11 -7.34
C LEU A 116 -28.58 -21.90 -6.69
N SER A 117 -29.83 -21.46 -6.89
CA SER A 117 -31.02 -22.16 -6.37
C SER A 117 -31.13 -23.58 -6.91
N LYS A 118 -30.78 -23.81 -8.19
CA LYS A 118 -30.78 -25.14 -8.80
C LYS A 118 -29.69 -26.04 -8.21
N CYS A 119 -28.49 -25.50 -7.98
CA CYS A 119 -27.41 -26.23 -7.30
C CYS A 119 -27.77 -26.57 -5.86
N GLU A 120 -28.34 -25.62 -5.11
CA GLU A 120 -28.81 -25.86 -3.74
C GLU A 120 -29.96 -26.86 -3.69
N TYR A 121 -30.91 -26.79 -4.64
CA TYR A 121 -31.99 -27.76 -4.75
C TYR A 121 -31.45 -29.17 -5.00
N LYS A 122 -30.50 -29.33 -5.93
CA LYS A 122 -29.85 -30.61 -6.19
C LYS A 122 -29.14 -31.12 -4.93
N ARG A 123 -28.41 -30.26 -4.22
CA ARG A 123 -27.77 -30.60 -2.94
C ARG A 123 -28.78 -31.05 -1.89
N ARG A 124 -29.93 -30.36 -1.77
CA ARG A 124 -31.01 -30.74 -0.83
C ARG A 124 -31.68 -32.05 -1.22
N LEU A 125 -31.84 -32.32 -2.51
CA LEU A 125 -32.37 -33.58 -3.01
C LEU A 125 -31.44 -34.74 -2.65
N GLU A 126 -30.14 -34.59 -2.92
CA GLU A 126 -29.10 -35.56 -2.54
C GLU A 126 -29.04 -35.75 -1.02
N GLN A 127 -29.14 -34.67 -0.24
CA GLN A 127 -29.23 -34.74 1.22
C GLN A 127 -30.49 -35.47 1.68
N ASN A 128 -31.64 -35.27 1.04
CA ASN A 128 -32.87 -35.98 1.41
C ASN A 128 -32.77 -37.48 1.11
N THR A 129 -32.23 -37.84 -0.05
CA THR A 129 -31.96 -39.25 -0.41
C THR A 129 -30.96 -39.87 0.56
N GLY A 130 -29.86 -39.17 0.84
CA GLY A 130 -28.86 -39.58 1.83
C GLY A 130 -29.47 -39.73 3.23
N ARG A 131 -30.34 -38.80 3.65
CA ARG A 131 -31.07 -38.85 4.92
C ARG A 131 -31.96 -40.09 5.01
N ILE A 132 -32.71 -40.43 3.96
CA ILE A 132 -33.58 -41.62 3.94
C ILE A 132 -32.74 -42.90 4.04
N ILE A 133 -31.63 -42.97 3.28
CA ILE A 133 -30.70 -44.12 3.35
C ILE A 133 -30.08 -44.24 4.74
N LEU A 134 -29.62 -43.13 5.32
CA LEU A 134 -29.07 -43.09 6.67
C LEU A 134 -30.11 -43.51 7.71
N GLN A 135 -31.34 -43.00 7.64
CA GLN A 135 -32.41 -43.40 8.55
C GLN A 135 -32.70 -44.90 8.46
N ARG A 136 -32.75 -45.47 7.25
CA ARG A 136 -32.93 -46.91 7.05
C ARG A 136 -31.77 -47.70 7.66
N ASN A 137 -30.53 -47.30 7.36
CA ASN A 137 -29.33 -47.98 7.85
C ASN A 137 -29.20 -47.88 9.37
N VAL A 138 -29.53 -46.73 9.97
CA VAL A 138 -29.53 -46.53 11.43
C VAL A 138 -30.60 -47.41 12.08
N ARG A 139 -31.82 -47.48 11.52
CA ARG A 139 -32.86 -48.39 12.03
C ARG A 139 -32.40 -49.85 11.98
N GLN A 140 -31.80 -50.28 10.87
CA GLN A 140 -31.22 -51.64 10.76
C GLN A 140 -30.07 -51.85 11.75
N TRP A 141 -29.18 -50.87 11.93
CA TRP A 141 -28.10 -50.93 12.91
C TRP A 141 -28.63 -51.05 14.35
N CYS A 142 -29.67 -50.31 14.72
CA CYS A 142 -30.31 -50.40 16.04
C CYS A 142 -30.79 -51.83 16.33
N THR A 143 -31.23 -52.57 15.31
CA THR A 143 -31.59 -53.99 15.41
C THR A 143 -30.34 -54.89 15.42
N LEU A 144 -29.40 -54.70 14.50
CA LEU A 144 -28.24 -55.58 14.30
C LEU A 144 -27.18 -55.44 15.40
N ARG A 145 -27.04 -54.28 16.05
CA ARG A 145 -25.99 -54.04 17.06
C ARG A 145 -26.07 -54.95 18.27
N TYR A 146 -27.26 -55.45 18.58
CA TYR A 146 -27.50 -56.40 19.68
C TYR A 146 -27.61 -57.85 19.20
N TRP A 147 -27.59 -58.09 17.89
CA TRP A 147 -27.73 -59.42 17.32
C TRP A 147 -26.41 -60.21 17.48
N PRO A 148 -26.39 -61.35 18.20
CA PRO A 148 -25.15 -62.05 18.55
C PRO A 148 -24.27 -62.44 17.35
N TRP A 149 -24.88 -62.86 16.25
CA TRP A 149 -24.17 -63.22 15.01
C TRP A 149 -23.45 -62.03 14.38
N PHE A 150 -24.04 -60.84 14.44
CA PHE A 150 -23.44 -59.63 13.88
C PHE A 150 -22.27 -59.13 14.74
N VAL A 151 -22.34 -59.28 16.06
CA VAL A 151 -21.23 -58.99 16.99
C VAL A 151 -20.05 -59.94 16.73
N LEU A 152 -20.31 -61.23 16.53
CA LEU A 152 -19.29 -62.22 16.17
C LEU A 152 -18.64 -61.89 14.83
N TYR A 153 -19.45 -61.59 13.80
CA TYR A 153 -18.97 -61.17 12.48
C TYR A 153 -18.08 -59.92 12.58
N GLY A 154 -18.47 -58.91 13.37
CA GLY A 154 -17.69 -57.70 13.59
C GLY A 154 -16.31 -57.96 14.21
N ARG A 155 -16.17 -58.98 15.07
CA ARG A 155 -14.89 -59.40 15.66
C ARG A 155 -14.02 -60.20 14.69
N VAL A 156 -14.62 -61.00 13.82
CA VAL A 156 -13.92 -61.88 12.87
C VAL A 156 -13.49 -61.12 11.60
N ARG A 157 -14.31 -60.17 11.11
CA ARG A 157 -14.05 -59.43 9.86
C ARG A 157 -12.68 -58.73 9.80
N PRO A 158 -12.17 -58.07 10.85
CA PRO A 158 -10.83 -57.46 10.83
C PRO A 158 -9.67 -58.46 10.70
N LEU A 159 -9.91 -59.74 10.96
CA LEU A 159 -8.91 -60.81 10.81
C LEU A 159 -8.79 -61.30 9.36
N ILE A 160 -9.78 -60.98 8.51
CA ILE A 160 -9.86 -61.38 7.10
C ILE A 160 -9.58 -60.13 6.23
N LYS A 161 -8.30 -59.78 6.05
CA LYS A 161 -7.87 -58.55 5.35
C LYS A 161 -7.39 -58.74 3.90
N GLY A 162 -7.35 -59.97 3.38
CA GLY A 162 -6.73 -60.29 2.08
C GLY A 162 -7.18 -59.35 0.94
N SER A 163 -8.48 -59.33 0.62
CA SER A 163 -9.02 -58.54 -0.50
C SER A 163 -9.01 -57.02 -0.28
N LYS A 164 -8.99 -56.55 0.98
CA LYS A 164 -8.93 -55.12 1.29
C LYS A 164 -7.53 -54.54 1.10
N LYS A 165 -6.48 -55.36 1.24
CA LYS A 165 -5.11 -54.93 0.99
C LYS A 165 -4.90 -54.63 -0.49
N ASP A 166 -5.48 -55.45 -1.38
CA ASP A 166 -5.36 -55.25 -2.82
C ASP A 166 -6.07 -53.95 -3.28
N GLU A 167 -7.29 -53.69 -2.78
CA GLU A 167 -8.00 -52.42 -3.02
C GLU A 167 -7.24 -51.21 -2.44
N GLU A 168 -6.63 -51.34 -1.25
CA GLU A 168 -5.81 -50.29 -0.65
C GLU A 168 -4.53 -50.03 -1.45
N ILE A 169 -3.90 -51.08 -1.98
CA ILE A 169 -2.70 -50.98 -2.83
C ILE A 169 -3.06 -50.29 -4.17
N GLU A 170 -4.15 -50.70 -4.83
CA GLU A 170 -4.58 -50.07 -6.09
C GLU A 170 -4.95 -48.59 -5.89
N ALA A 171 -5.63 -48.25 -4.79
CA ALA A 171 -5.93 -46.86 -4.45
C ALA A 171 -4.67 -46.04 -4.13
N LEU A 172 -3.66 -46.66 -3.51
CA LEU A 172 -2.35 -46.02 -3.27
C LEU A 172 -1.59 -45.83 -4.57
N GLU A 173 -1.59 -46.80 -5.48
CA GLU A 173 -0.97 -46.70 -6.80
C GLU A 173 -1.59 -45.57 -7.63
N GLN A 174 -2.92 -45.45 -7.63
CA GLN A 174 -3.60 -44.37 -8.34
C GLN A 174 -3.26 -43.00 -7.73
N ARG A 175 -3.22 -42.88 -6.40
CA ARG A 175 -2.79 -41.65 -5.73
C ARG A 175 -1.33 -41.31 -6.03
N CYS A 176 -0.44 -42.30 -6.05
CA CYS A 176 0.96 -42.10 -6.42
C CYS A 176 1.06 -41.56 -7.84
N LYS A 177 0.33 -42.13 -8.81
CA LYS A 177 0.29 -41.63 -10.19
C LYS A 177 -0.22 -40.19 -10.29
N ASP A 178 -1.34 -39.88 -9.64
CA ASP A 178 -1.91 -38.52 -9.66
C ASP A 178 -0.95 -37.50 -9.03
N LEU A 179 -0.28 -37.90 -7.93
CA LEU A 179 0.73 -37.08 -7.27
C LEU A 179 1.98 -36.89 -8.14
N GLU A 180 2.49 -37.95 -8.78
CA GLU A 180 3.62 -37.88 -9.70
C GLU A 180 3.32 -36.95 -10.89
N GLU A 181 2.13 -37.02 -11.47
CA GLU A 181 1.73 -36.11 -12.55
C GLU A 181 1.64 -34.66 -12.09
N SER A 182 1.07 -34.42 -10.90
CA SER A 182 0.97 -33.07 -10.34
C SER A 182 2.35 -32.51 -10.01
N PHE A 183 3.22 -33.34 -9.41
CA PHE A 183 4.58 -33.00 -9.05
C PHE A 183 5.41 -32.67 -10.28
N ASN A 184 5.33 -33.46 -11.35
CA ASN A 184 6.05 -33.20 -12.59
C ASN A 184 5.62 -31.89 -13.27
N LYS A 185 4.32 -31.55 -13.21
CA LYS A 185 3.81 -30.25 -13.72
C LYS A 185 4.36 -29.09 -12.91
N GLU A 186 4.30 -29.18 -11.59
CA GLU A 186 4.80 -28.12 -10.69
C GLU A 186 6.33 -28.02 -10.69
N GLU A 187 7.05 -29.13 -10.86
CA GLU A 187 8.50 -29.12 -10.97
C GLU A 187 8.94 -28.42 -12.25
N LYS A 188 8.21 -28.64 -13.35
CA LYS A 188 8.48 -27.97 -14.63
C LYS A 188 8.22 -26.47 -14.53
N THR A 189 7.07 -26.05 -13.99
CA THR A 189 6.77 -24.62 -13.80
C THR A 189 7.79 -23.96 -12.86
N ARG A 190 8.19 -24.65 -11.78
CA ARG A 190 9.25 -24.17 -10.87
C ARG A 190 10.58 -23.97 -11.60
N LYS A 191 11.02 -24.95 -12.41
CA LYS A 191 12.27 -24.85 -13.20
C LYS A 191 12.21 -23.70 -14.21
N ASP A 192 11.08 -23.51 -14.90
CA ASP A 192 10.91 -22.42 -15.87
C ASP A 192 10.97 -21.04 -15.17
N VAL A 193 10.36 -20.92 -13.98
CA VAL A 193 10.40 -19.69 -13.17
C VAL A 193 11.79 -19.46 -12.58
N GLU A 194 12.47 -20.48 -12.08
CA GLU A 194 13.85 -20.39 -11.58
C GLU A 194 14.82 -19.95 -12.68
N ALA A 195 14.67 -20.48 -13.90
CA ALA A 195 15.45 -20.07 -15.06
C ALA A 195 15.20 -18.60 -15.44
N LEU A 196 13.93 -18.16 -15.43
CA LEU A 196 13.59 -16.76 -15.67
C LEU A 196 14.16 -15.85 -14.58
N ASN A 197 14.10 -16.26 -13.32
CA ASN A 197 14.62 -15.49 -12.20
C ASN A 197 16.16 -15.41 -12.24
N ALA A 198 16.85 -16.50 -12.59
CA ALA A 198 18.29 -16.51 -12.81
C ALA A 198 18.68 -15.55 -13.94
N LYS A 199 17.92 -15.53 -15.05
CA LYS A 199 18.15 -14.59 -16.15
C LYS A 199 17.97 -13.14 -15.71
N LEU A 200 16.89 -12.82 -15.00
CA LEU A 200 16.64 -11.46 -14.49
C LEU A 200 17.69 -11.04 -13.46
N SER A 201 18.15 -11.96 -12.62
CA SER A 201 19.22 -11.71 -11.65
C SER A 201 20.56 -11.43 -12.35
N ALA A 202 20.88 -12.18 -13.41
CA ALA A 202 22.07 -11.94 -14.24
C ALA A 202 21.99 -10.57 -14.95
N GLU A 203 20.84 -10.22 -15.55
CA GLU A 203 20.62 -8.90 -16.16
C GLU A 203 20.77 -7.78 -15.10
N LYS A 204 20.23 -7.97 -13.90
CA LYS A 204 20.40 -7.03 -12.78
C LYS A 204 21.86 -6.88 -12.34
N GLN A 205 22.61 -7.98 -12.21
CA GLN A 205 24.03 -7.95 -11.86
C GLN A 205 24.86 -7.27 -12.94
N GLN A 206 24.54 -7.50 -14.22
CA GLN A 206 25.19 -6.83 -15.33
C GLN A 206 24.96 -5.31 -15.28
N ILE A 207 23.71 -4.87 -15.08
CA ILE A 207 23.37 -3.45 -14.95
C ILE A 207 24.05 -2.82 -13.73
N ALA A 208 24.14 -3.53 -12.61
CA ALA A 208 24.84 -3.05 -11.42
C ALA A 208 26.34 -2.85 -11.68
N LEU A 209 26.97 -3.76 -12.42
CA LEU A 209 28.38 -3.66 -12.77
C LEU A 209 28.64 -2.55 -13.81
N GLU A 210 27.72 -2.34 -14.74
CA GLU A 210 27.74 -1.18 -15.64
C GLU A 210 27.60 0.14 -14.86
N LEU A 211 26.72 0.19 -13.85
CA LEU A 211 26.56 1.35 -12.99
C LEU A 211 27.81 1.65 -12.15
N GLU A 212 28.49 0.63 -11.62
CA GLU A 212 29.76 0.81 -10.91
C GLU A 212 30.85 1.36 -11.83
N ARG A 213 30.96 0.85 -13.05
CA ARG A 213 31.90 1.39 -14.06
C ARG A 213 31.61 2.85 -14.41
N GLU A 214 30.35 3.22 -14.59
CA GLU A 214 29.97 4.61 -14.85
C GLU A 214 30.23 5.51 -13.63
N ARG A 215 30.08 5.00 -12.41
CA ARG A 215 30.47 5.72 -11.18
C ARG A 215 31.97 5.96 -11.08
N GLU A 216 32.78 4.96 -11.41
CA GLU A 216 34.25 5.10 -11.47
C GLU A 216 34.65 6.11 -12.55
N ALA A 217 34.06 6.03 -13.74
CA ALA A 217 34.30 6.99 -14.82
C ALA A 217 33.87 8.42 -14.44
N LEU A 218 32.77 8.58 -13.71
CA LEU A 218 32.33 9.86 -13.17
C LEU A 218 33.32 10.39 -12.14
N ALA A 219 33.80 9.55 -11.21
CA ALA A 219 34.80 9.94 -10.21
C ALA A 219 36.12 10.38 -10.89
N GLU A 220 36.58 9.66 -11.91
CA GLU A 220 37.73 10.08 -12.72
C GLU A 220 37.48 11.40 -13.47
N SER A 221 36.26 11.63 -13.94
CA SER A 221 35.87 12.88 -14.60
C SER A 221 35.83 14.04 -13.60
N GLU A 222 35.33 13.82 -12.39
CA GLU A 222 35.33 14.79 -11.30
C GLU A 222 36.75 15.13 -10.85
N GLU A 223 37.63 14.13 -10.70
CA GLU A 223 39.05 14.34 -10.37
C GLU A 223 39.75 15.14 -11.48
N ARG A 224 39.49 14.80 -12.75
CA ARG A 224 40.00 15.58 -13.90
C ARG A 224 39.48 17.02 -13.88
N SER A 225 38.19 17.21 -13.61
CA SER A 225 37.58 18.54 -13.53
C SER A 225 38.17 19.37 -12.38
N ALA A 226 38.40 18.76 -11.21
CA ALA A 226 39.07 19.39 -10.08
C ALA A 226 40.53 19.76 -10.39
N LYS A 227 41.28 18.89 -11.08
CA LYS A 227 42.64 19.19 -11.54
C LYS A 227 42.66 20.36 -12.53
N ILE A 228 41.75 20.38 -13.50
CA ILE A 228 41.63 21.49 -14.46
C ILE A 228 41.22 22.78 -13.74
N LEU A 229 40.33 22.71 -12.76
CA LEU A 229 39.92 23.87 -11.97
C LEU A 229 41.11 24.43 -11.16
N ALA A 230 41.90 23.56 -10.52
CA ALA A 230 43.11 23.97 -9.80
C ALA A 230 44.16 24.61 -10.73
N GLN A 231 44.38 24.01 -11.91
CA GLN A 231 45.25 24.59 -12.94
C GLN A 231 44.73 25.95 -13.42
N LYS A 232 43.42 26.08 -13.60
CA LYS A 232 42.79 27.34 -13.97
C LYS A 232 43.02 28.40 -12.90
N THR A 233 42.82 28.08 -11.61
CA THR A 233 43.06 29.04 -10.53
C THR A 233 44.52 29.44 -10.43
N ASP A 234 45.46 28.52 -10.66
CA ASP A 234 46.90 28.84 -10.70
C ASP A 234 47.24 29.75 -11.89
N LEU A 235 46.67 29.50 -13.06
CA LEU A 235 46.84 30.34 -14.25
C LEU A 235 46.21 31.73 -14.06
N GLU A 236 45.04 31.82 -13.41
CA GLU A 236 44.41 33.08 -13.05
C GLU A 236 45.28 33.87 -12.06
N ARG A 237 45.90 33.19 -11.09
CA ARG A 237 46.87 33.84 -10.18
C ARG A 237 48.10 34.34 -10.93
N GLN A 238 48.69 33.52 -11.81
CA GLN A 238 49.83 33.93 -12.63
C GLN A 238 49.50 35.11 -13.55
N LEU A 239 48.28 35.14 -14.10
CA LEU A 239 47.78 36.27 -14.88
C LEU A 239 47.62 37.53 -14.03
N GLY A 240 47.14 37.39 -12.79
CA GLY A 240 47.11 38.47 -11.81
C GLY A 240 48.51 39.03 -11.53
N ASP A 241 49.46 38.16 -11.18
CA ASP A 241 50.85 38.54 -10.90
C ASP A 241 51.52 39.22 -12.11
N LEU A 242 51.25 38.73 -13.34
CA LEU A 242 51.75 39.34 -14.58
C LEU A 242 51.08 40.69 -14.86
N SER A 243 49.80 40.84 -14.54
CA SER A 243 49.08 42.11 -14.65
C SER A 243 49.63 43.16 -13.68
N ASP A 244 49.93 42.76 -12.44
CA ASP A 244 50.54 43.64 -11.44
C ASP A 244 51.97 44.02 -11.84
N GLN A 245 52.76 43.07 -12.36
CA GLN A 245 54.08 43.38 -12.92
C GLN A 245 54.00 44.34 -14.11
N LEU A 246 52.99 44.20 -14.97
CA LEU A 246 52.78 45.12 -16.09
C LEU A 246 52.46 46.53 -15.57
N ALA A 247 51.57 46.65 -14.59
CA ALA A 247 51.24 47.92 -13.94
C ALA A 247 52.49 48.57 -13.29
N ASP A 248 53.31 47.79 -12.58
CA ASP A 248 54.58 48.25 -12.01
C ASP A 248 55.55 48.76 -13.09
N GLN A 249 55.62 48.08 -14.24
CA GLN A 249 56.47 48.50 -15.36
C GLN A 249 55.94 49.78 -16.03
N GLU A 250 54.62 49.92 -16.15
CA GLU A 250 53.97 51.13 -16.65
C GLU A 250 54.25 52.32 -15.70
N ASP A 251 54.18 52.11 -14.38
CA ASP A 251 54.49 53.13 -13.38
C ASP A 251 55.97 53.49 -13.36
N ARG A 252 56.86 52.50 -13.51
CA ARG A 252 58.30 52.75 -13.71
C ARG A 252 58.57 53.53 -14.98
N PHE A 253 57.89 53.19 -16.08
CA PHE A 253 58.00 53.92 -17.34
C PHE A 253 57.52 55.37 -17.19
N ASN A 254 56.37 55.58 -16.54
CA ASN A 254 55.83 56.91 -16.26
C ASN A 254 56.79 57.74 -15.38
N SER A 255 57.40 57.11 -14.38
CA SER A 255 58.39 57.74 -13.50
C SER A 255 59.69 58.08 -14.22
N LEU A 256 60.21 57.15 -15.03
CA LEU A 256 61.38 57.39 -15.88
C LEU A 256 61.12 58.48 -16.93
N SER A 257 59.92 58.53 -17.50
CA SER A 257 59.49 59.58 -18.43
C SER A 257 59.45 60.95 -17.74
N LYS A 258 58.95 61.04 -16.50
CA LYS A 258 59.02 62.27 -15.69
C LYS A 258 60.46 62.69 -15.38
N ASN A 259 61.30 61.76 -14.95
CA ASN A 259 62.72 62.02 -14.68
C ASN A 259 63.48 62.45 -15.93
N LYS A 260 63.20 61.82 -17.08
CA LYS A 260 63.76 62.21 -18.37
C LYS A 260 63.40 63.67 -18.70
N LYS A 261 62.12 64.06 -18.57
CA LYS A 261 61.70 65.45 -18.78
C LYS A 261 62.39 66.44 -17.84
N GLN A 262 62.60 66.06 -16.59
CA GLN A 262 63.32 66.88 -15.61
C GLN A 262 64.79 67.06 -15.98
N VAL A 263 65.48 65.98 -16.35
CA VAL A 263 66.88 66.02 -16.80
C VAL A 263 67.01 66.81 -18.10
N GLU A 264 66.09 66.67 -19.04
CA GLU A 264 66.04 67.48 -20.26
C GLU A 264 65.89 68.97 -19.92
N ALA A 265 64.98 69.33 -19.03
CA ALA A 265 64.80 70.71 -18.58
C ALA A 265 66.04 71.27 -17.86
N ASP A 266 66.72 70.47 -17.04
CA ASP A 266 67.94 70.89 -16.35
C ASP A 266 69.13 70.97 -17.31
N ASN A 267 69.20 70.12 -18.33
CA ASN A 267 70.20 70.21 -19.40
C ASN A 267 70.00 71.49 -20.23
N ASP A 268 68.76 71.87 -20.53
CA ASP A 268 68.47 73.13 -21.21
C ASP A 268 68.81 74.35 -20.35
N LYS A 269 68.59 74.30 -19.02
CA LYS A 269 69.08 75.34 -18.10
C LYS A 269 70.61 75.41 -18.07
N LEU A 270 71.29 74.27 -18.03
CA LEU A 270 72.76 74.22 -18.05
C LEU A 270 73.32 74.77 -19.36
N LYS A 271 72.72 74.44 -20.51
CA LYS A 271 73.09 75.05 -21.80
C LYS A 271 72.93 76.57 -21.77
N LYS A 272 71.84 77.07 -21.19
CA LYS A 272 71.62 78.51 -21.03
C LYS A 272 72.66 79.17 -20.12
N ASN A 273 72.97 78.54 -18.99
CA ASN A 273 74.02 79.01 -18.08
C ASN A 273 75.41 79.00 -18.74
N VAL A 274 75.72 77.99 -19.55
CA VAL A 274 76.97 77.95 -20.33
C VAL A 274 77.00 79.11 -21.32
N GLN A 275 75.88 79.39 -21.99
CA GLN A 275 75.77 80.53 -22.90
C GLN A 275 75.96 81.89 -22.19
N ASP A 276 75.40 82.04 -20.99
CA ASP A 276 75.56 83.24 -20.16
C ASP A 276 77.00 83.39 -19.63
N LEU A 277 77.65 82.28 -19.26
CA LEU A 277 79.05 82.26 -18.87
C LEU A 277 79.98 82.57 -20.04
N GLU A 278 79.69 82.07 -21.25
CA GLU A 278 80.42 82.42 -22.48
C GLU A 278 80.31 83.92 -22.79
N MET A 279 79.13 84.54 -22.61
CA MET A 279 78.97 85.99 -22.72
C MET A 279 79.77 86.74 -21.66
N THR A 280 79.84 86.20 -20.44
CA THR A 280 80.62 86.79 -19.34
C THR A 280 82.13 86.70 -19.60
N ILE A 281 82.62 85.57 -20.14
CA ILE A 281 84.01 85.39 -20.56
C ILE A 281 84.37 86.38 -21.67
N LYS A 282 83.53 86.55 -22.69
CA LYS A 282 83.74 87.57 -23.74
C LYS A 282 83.86 88.98 -23.16
N LYS A 283 83.07 89.31 -22.15
CA LYS A 283 83.15 90.60 -21.45
C LYS A 283 84.47 90.75 -20.69
N GLN A 284 84.88 89.72 -19.93
CA GLN A 284 86.15 89.70 -19.21
C GLN A 284 87.36 89.78 -20.15
N GLU A 285 87.31 89.14 -21.33
CA GLU A 285 88.37 89.25 -22.35
C GLU A 285 88.48 90.66 -22.93
N SER A 286 87.36 91.37 -23.11
CA SER A 286 87.38 92.78 -23.53
C SER A 286 87.98 93.71 -22.46
N GLU A 287 87.72 93.45 -21.18
CA GLU A 287 88.31 94.18 -20.05
C GLU A 287 89.82 93.90 -19.93
N LYS A 288 90.25 92.66 -20.18
CA LYS A 288 91.67 92.29 -20.24
C LYS A 288 92.40 93.05 -21.36
N GLN A 289 91.84 93.11 -22.56
CA GLN A 289 92.45 93.86 -23.67
C GLN A 289 92.60 95.36 -23.36
N SER A 290 91.64 95.95 -22.63
CA SER A 290 91.74 97.33 -22.13
C SER A 290 92.88 97.51 -21.11
N LYS A 291 93.08 96.54 -20.22
CA LYS A 291 94.17 96.56 -19.22
C LYS A 291 95.54 96.36 -19.88
N ASP A 292 95.64 95.48 -20.87
CA ASP A 292 96.88 95.26 -21.65
C ASP A 292 97.30 96.51 -22.45
N HIS A 293 96.33 97.34 -22.89
CA HIS A 293 96.63 98.64 -23.52
C HIS A 293 97.20 99.66 -22.52
N GLN A 294 96.71 99.69 -21.28
CA GLN A 294 97.26 100.54 -20.22
C GLN A 294 98.68 100.12 -19.82
N ILE A 295 98.97 98.81 -19.81
CA ILE A 295 100.30 98.29 -19.48
C ILE A 295 101.34 98.70 -20.53
N ARG A 296 100.99 98.75 -21.82
CA ARG A 296 101.92 99.25 -22.86
C ARG A 296 102.26 100.73 -22.70
N GLY A 297 101.28 101.56 -22.31
CA GLY A 297 101.53 102.98 -22.02
C GLY A 297 102.49 103.20 -20.84
N LEU A 298 102.45 102.33 -19.83
CA LEU A 298 103.37 102.37 -18.69
C LEU A 298 104.75 101.76 -19.00
N GLN A 299 104.86 100.90 -20.02
CA GLN A 299 106.15 100.35 -20.47
C GLN A 299 106.98 101.37 -21.27
N ASP A 300 106.34 102.30 -21.99
CA ASP A 300 107.03 103.37 -22.73
C ASP A 300 107.58 104.48 -21.80
N GLU A 301 106.98 104.69 -20.62
CA GLU A 301 107.49 105.63 -19.59
C GLU A 301 108.71 105.09 -18.82
N ILE A 302 108.83 103.77 -18.69
CA ILE A 302 109.98 103.10 -18.04
C ILE A 302 111.23 103.18 -18.93
N ALA A 303 111.08 103.05 -20.26
CA ALA A 303 112.20 103.14 -21.21
C ALA A 303 112.88 104.53 -21.23
N ALA A 304 112.16 105.60 -20.87
CA ALA A 304 112.72 106.96 -20.77
C ALA A 304 113.51 107.21 -19.47
N GLN A 305 113.33 106.40 -18.42
CA GLN A 305 114.07 106.54 -17.15
C GLN A 305 115.36 105.70 -17.11
N ASP A 306 115.46 104.64 -17.93
CA ASP A 306 116.65 103.77 -17.98
C ASP A 306 117.89 104.42 -18.64
N GLU A 307 117.72 105.48 -19.44
CA GLU A 307 118.83 106.23 -20.05
C GLU A 307 119.58 107.15 -19.05
N ALA A 308 118.94 107.49 -17.91
CA ALA A 308 119.55 108.26 -16.82
C ALA A 308 120.36 107.40 -15.84
N ILE A 309 120.06 106.10 -15.72
CA ILE A 309 120.66 105.18 -14.74
C ILE A 309 122.00 104.59 -15.23
N ALA A 310 122.25 104.57 -16.54
CA ALA A 310 123.50 104.08 -17.11
C ALA A 310 124.76 104.90 -16.72
N LYS A 311 124.60 106.15 -16.27
CA LYS A 311 125.72 106.97 -15.75
C LYS A 311 126.11 106.66 -14.30
N LEU A 312 125.25 105.99 -13.52
CA LEU A 312 125.49 105.68 -12.09
C LEU A 312 126.08 104.28 -11.85
N ASN A 313 126.00 103.35 -12.81
CA ASN A 313 126.45 101.96 -12.63
C ASN A 313 127.97 101.73 -12.77
N LYS A 314 128.77 102.80 -12.95
CA LYS A 314 130.24 102.72 -12.87
C LYS A 314 130.76 102.64 -11.41
N GLU A 315 129.92 102.94 -10.42
CA GLU A 315 130.27 102.94 -8.99
C GLU A 315 130.08 101.56 -8.31
N LYS A 316 129.26 100.65 -8.87
CA LYS A 316 128.83 99.39 -8.22
C LYS A 316 129.86 98.25 -8.29
N LYS A 317 130.95 98.43 -9.04
CA LYS A 317 132.02 97.43 -9.23
C LYS A 317 132.90 97.22 -7.99
N ASN A 318 132.72 98.01 -6.93
CA ASN A 318 133.46 97.91 -5.67
C ASN A 318 132.81 96.97 -4.62
N GLN A 319 131.66 96.35 -4.93
CA GLN A 319 130.89 95.54 -3.99
C GLN A 319 130.87 94.03 -4.33
N GLU A 320 131.88 93.53 -5.07
CA GLU A 320 131.95 92.13 -5.53
C GLU A 320 132.47 91.10 -4.50
N GLU A 321 133.21 91.44 -3.44
CA GLU A 321 134.06 90.40 -2.79
C GLU A 321 133.56 89.81 -1.45
N ILE A 322 132.43 90.27 -0.89
CA ILE A 322 132.07 89.93 0.51
C ILE A 322 131.24 88.64 0.67
N ASN A 323 130.39 88.26 -0.28
CA ASN A 323 129.43 87.17 -0.02
C ASN A 323 129.91 85.76 -0.37
N ARG A 324 131.19 85.59 -0.70
CA ARG A 324 131.80 84.27 -1.02
C ARG A 324 132.36 83.51 0.19
N LYS A 325 132.24 84.07 1.41
CA LYS A 325 132.77 83.50 2.68
C LYS A 325 131.71 82.95 3.65
N LEU A 326 130.43 82.96 3.29
CA LEU A 326 129.34 82.35 4.08
C LEU A 326 128.87 81.03 3.46
N MET A 327 129.81 80.22 2.98
CA MET A 327 129.57 78.87 2.46
C MET A 327 129.83 77.75 3.49
N ASP A 328 130.55 77.97 4.59
CA ASP A 328 131.15 76.80 5.28
C ASP A 328 130.57 76.42 6.66
N ASP A 329 129.63 77.18 7.23
CA ASP A 329 129.18 76.94 8.62
C ASP A 329 127.89 76.11 8.78
N LEU A 330 127.11 75.83 7.73
CA LEU A 330 125.87 75.03 7.86
C LEU A 330 125.99 73.61 7.29
N HIS A 331 127.21 73.12 7.11
CA HIS A 331 127.52 71.70 6.89
C HIS A 331 127.53 70.90 8.22
N ALA A 332 127.25 71.55 9.36
CA ALA A 332 127.25 70.95 10.70
C ALA A 332 125.86 70.66 11.29
N GLU A 333 124.76 71.16 10.72
CA GLU A 333 123.38 70.86 11.18
C GLU A 333 122.63 69.88 10.25
N GLU A 334 123.33 69.24 9.32
CA GLU A 334 122.82 68.14 8.49
C GLU A 334 122.44 66.87 9.27
N ASP A 335 122.80 66.77 10.56
CA ASP A 335 122.52 65.59 11.38
C ASP A 335 121.19 65.61 12.17
N LYS A 336 120.45 66.75 12.24
CA LYS A 336 119.11 66.78 12.87
C LYS A 336 117.94 66.63 11.88
N VAL A 337 118.17 66.81 10.59
CA VAL A 337 117.10 66.84 9.56
C VAL A 337 116.63 65.44 9.14
N ASN A 338 117.44 64.40 9.33
CA ASN A 338 117.08 63.03 8.92
C ASN A 338 116.10 62.31 9.87
N HIS A 339 115.83 62.83 11.07
CA HIS A 339 114.79 62.30 11.97
C HIS A 339 113.41 62.93 11.72
N LEU A 340 113.34 64.16 11.21
CA LEU A 340 112.09 64.89 10.98
C LEU A 340 111.40 64.53 9.63
N ASN A 341 112.15 64.10 8.61
CA ASN A 341 111.56 63.69 7.32
C ASN A 341 110.78 62.36 7.37
N LYS A 342 111.03 61.49 8.37
CA LYS A 342 110.25 60.25 8.54
C LYS A 342 108.93 60.45 9.30
N LEU A 343 108.77 61.57 10.01
CA LEU A 343 107.54 61.91 10.74
C LEU A 343 106.56 62.75 9.88
N LYS A 344 107.09 63.54 8.93
CA LYS A 344 106.25 64.35 8.01
C LYS A 344 105.46 63.48 7.01
N ALA A 345 106.10 62.46 6.41
CA ALA A 345 105.44 61.58 5.43
C ALA A 345 104.33 60.68 6.01
N LYS A 346 104.28 60.49 7.34
CA LYS A 346 103.18 59.74 8.01
C LYS A 346 102.03 60.62 8.47
N LEU A 347 102.23 61.93 8.59
CA LEU A 347 101.19 62.88 8.98
C LEU A 347 100.44 63.47 7.78
N GLU A 348 101.06 63.57 6.60
CA GLU A 348 100.37 63.99 5.37
C GLU A 348 99.41 62.91 4.83
N HIS A 349 99.76 61.61 4.95
CA HIS A 349 98.84 60.52 4.55
C HIS A 349 97.63 60.36 5.50
N SER A 350 97.80 60.66 6.78
CA SER A 350 96.71 60.59 7.77
C SER A 350 95.82 61.83 7.77
N LEU A 351 96.25 62.95 7.15
CA LEU A 351 95.45 64.16 7.00
C LEU A 351 94.55 64.07 5.76
N ASP A 352 95.07 63.57 4.63
CA ASP A 352 94.28 63.30 3.42
C ASP A 352 93.18 62.25 3.68
N GLU A 353 93.44 61.20 4.48
CA GLU A 353 92.42 60.20 4.85
C GLU A 353 91.33 60.75 5.80
N MET A 354 91.63 61.77 6.60
CA MET A 354 90.65 62.39 7.51
C MET A 354 89.82 63.47 6.81
N GLU A 355 90.37 64.17 5.83
CA GLU A 355 89.62 65.11 4.98
C GLU A 355 88.67 64.36 4.01
N ASP A 356 89.11 63.24 3.42
CA ASP A 356 88.25 62.38 2.57
C ASP A 356 87.14 61.68 3.36
N ASN A 357 87.40 61.32 4.63
CA ASN A 357 86.38 60.73 5.50
C ASN A 357 85.38 61.79 6.01
N LEU A 358 85.79 63.03 6.27
CA LEU A 358 84.89 64.12 6.68
C LEU A 358 83.99 64.61 5.52
N GLU A 359 84.47 64.60 4.28
CA GLU A 359 83.63 64.90 3.10
C GLU A 359 82.67 63.75 2.72
N ARG A 360 83.09 62.49 2.90
CA ARG A 360 82.19 61.32 2.76
C ARG A 360 81.13 61.28 3.86
N GLU A 361 81.48 61.63 5.10
CA GLU A 361 80.54 61.68 6.22
C GLU A 361 79.53 62.84 6.07
N LYS A 362 79.94 64.01 5.55
CA LYS A 362 79.00 65.11 5.24
C LYS A 362 78.05 64.79 4.07
N ARG A 363 78.50 64.05 3.05
CA ARG A 363 77.64 63.55 1.96
C ARG A 363 76.68 62.46 2.42
N GLN A 364 77.16 61.49 3.20
CA GLN A 364 76.30 60.45 3.80
C GLN A 364 75.28 61.04 4.79
N ARG A 365 75.64 62.08 5.56
CA ARG A 365 74.70 62.75 6.48
C ARG A 365 73.60 63.52 5.75
N GLN A 366 73.89 64.17 4.61
CA GLN A 366 72.87 64.80 3.76
C GLN A 366 72.00 63.77 2.99
N GLU A 367 72.56 62.63 2.61
CA GLU A 367 71.78 61.50 2.04
C GLU A 367 70.88 60.84 3.09
N ILE A 368 71.37 60.65 4.32
CA ILE A 368 70.59 60.13 5.43
C ILE A 368 69.49 61.11 5.85
N GLU A 369 69.72 62.43 5.80
CA GLU A 369 68.68 63.43 6.13
C GLU A 369 67.62 63.57 5.02
N LYS A 370 67.98 63.41 3.74
CA LYS A 370 67.03 63.32 2.62
C LYS A 370 66.25 62.00 2.61
N ASN A 371 66.92 60.89 2.91
CA ASN A 371 66.28 59.59 3.05
C ASN A 371 65.40 59.54 4.30
N LYS A 372 65.77 60.24 5.39
CA LYS A 372 64.91 60.41 6.57
C LYS A 372 63.66 61.21 6.25
N ARG A 373 63.73 62.31 5.47
CA ARG A 373 62.53 63.07 5.04
C ARG A 373 61.68 62.31 4.02
N LYS A 374 62.27 61.49 3.15
CA LYS A 374 61.53 60.59 2.25
C LYS A 374 60.86 59.46 3.02
N LEU A 375 61.57 58.82 3.96
CA LEU A 375 61.02 57.79 4.83
C LEU A 375 59.97 58.35 5.80
N GLU A 376 60.09 59.60 6.27
CA GLU A 376 59.05 60.26 7.08
C GLU A 376 57.80 60.62 6.25
N GLY A 377 57.96 60.92 4.95
CA GLY A 377 56.85 61.12 4.01
C GLY A 377 56.18 59.81 3.58
N GLU A 378 56.97 58.77 3.30
CA GLU A 378 56.51 57.40 3.02
C GLU A 378 55.88 56.78 4.27
N LEU A 379 56.39 57.05 5.48
CA LEU A 379 55.78 56.63 6.74
C LEU A 379 54.44 57.34 6.97
N LYS A 380 54.30 58.62 6.56
CA LYS A 380 53.05 59.37 6.69
C LYS A 380 51.99 58.93 5.66
N ILE A 381 52.38 58.65 4.43
CA ILE A 381 51.48 58.07 3.41
C ILE A 381 51.15 56.62 3.73
N ALA A 382 52.11 55.84 4.24
CA ALA A 382 51.84 54.50 4.76
C ALA A 382 50.94 54.55 6.00
N GLN A 383 51.03 55.58 6.85
CA GLN A 383 50.09 55.79 7.96
C GLN A 383 48.70 56.22 7.48
N GLU A 384 48.58 57.07 6.46
CA GLU A 384 47.30 57.40 5.83
C GLU A 384 46.69 56.20 5.07
N GLN A 385 47.51 55.35 4.44
CA GLN A 385 47.09 54.08 3.82
C GLN A 385 46.77 53.00 4.86
N ILE A 386 47.49 52.95 5.99
CA ILE A 386 47.17 52.06 7.12
C ILE A 386 45.88 52.54 7.80
N ASP A 387 45.61 53.85 7.89
CA ASP A 387 44.37 54.39 8.43
C ASP A 387 43.19 54.16 7.47
N GLU A 388 43.39 54.28 6.15
CA GLU A 388 42.39 53.92 5.14
C GLU A 388 42.16 52.41 5.07
N LEU A 389 43.21 51.58 5.16
CA LEU A 389 43.10 50.13 5.28
C LEU A 389 42.50 49.71 6.61
N ASN A 390 42.76 50.42 7.71
CA ASN A 390 42.10 50.19 9.00
C ASN A 390 40.63 50.60 8.94
N ARG A 391 40.26 51.62 8.15
CA ARG A 391 38.87 52.01 7.92
C ARG A 391 38.13 51.01 7.04
N GLN A 392 38.74 50.56 5.95
CA GLN A 392 38.21 49.47 5.10
C GLN A 392 38.17 48.13 5.84
N LYS A 393 39.15 47.86 6.71
CA LYS A 393 39.15 46.73 7.63
C LYS A 393 38.05 46.87 8.69
N LEU A 394 37.77 48.07 9.22
CA LEU A 394 36.68 48.29 10.18
C LEU A 394 35.31 48.17 9.51
N GLU A 395 35.15 48.65 8.27
CA GLU A 395 33.94 48.45 7.46
C GLU A 395 33.75 46.96 7.09
N SER A 396 34.83 46.27 6.75
CA SER A 396 34.84 44.84 6.47
C SER A 396 34.61 44.02 7.74
N GLU A 397 35.18 44.39 8.89
CA GLU A 397 34.96 43.77 10.20
C GLU A 397 33.55 44.05 10.72
N ASN A 398 32.94 45.20 10.39
CA ASN A 398 31.54 45.46 10.70
C ASN A 398 30.59 44.68 9.78
N ALA A 399 30.93 44.52 8.50
CA ALA A 399 30.21 43.64 7.58
C ALA A 399 30.37 42.16 7.98
N LEU A 400 31.58 41.76 8.40
CA LEU A 400 31.90 40.45 8.92
C LEU A 400 31.16 40.22 10.25
N LYS A 401 31.15 41.16 11.19
CA LYS A 401 30.36 41.08 12.44
C LYS A 401 28.86 40.99 12.18
N LYS A 402 28.34 41.67 11.14
CA LYS A 402 26.93 41.52 10.73
C LYS A 402 26.66 40.14 10.16
N LYS A 403 27.58 39.62 9.34
CA LYS A 403 27.50 38.26 8.77
C LYS A 403 27.76 37.17 9.81
N GLU A 404 28.62 37.41 10.79
CA GLU A 404 28.89 36.58 11.96
C GLU A 404 27.71 36.61 12.92
N ALA A 405 27.02 37.74 13.10
CA ALA A 405 25.77 37.85 13.85
C ALA A 405 24.60 37.14 13.15
N GLU A 406 24.51 37.22 11.82
CA GLU A 406 23.57 36.43 11.02
C GLU A 406 23.92 34.93 11.08
N LEU A 407 25.21 34.56 11.04
CA LEU A 407 25.67 33.19 11.22
C LEU A 407 25.46 32.68 12.64
N THR A 408 25.66 33.49 13.69
CA THR A 408 25.35 33.09 15.07
C THR A 408 23.86 33.03 15.30
N ALA A 409 23.05 33.87 14.65
CA ALA A 409 21.59 33.76 14.71
C ALA A 409 21.07 32.52 13.95
N MET A 410 21.68 32.18 12.82
CA MET A 410 21.36 30.95 12.08
C MET A 410 21.89 29.70 12.78
N SER A 411 23.06 29.76 13.40
CA SER A 411 23.60 28.69 14.24
C SER A 411 22.81 28.55 15.55
N ALA A 412 22.34 29.64 16.16
CA ALA A 412 21.44 29.58 17.32
C ALA A 412 20.08 29.02 16.94
N ARG A 413 19.54 29.35 15.75
CA ARG A 413 18.34 28.69 15.22
C ARG A 413 18.57 27.22 14.90
N LEU A 414 19.75 26.87 14.37
CA LEU A 414 20.14 25.49 14.11
C LEU A 414 20.34 24.72 15.41
N GLU A 415 20.91 25.33 16.45
CA GLU A 415 21.05 24.77 17.80
C GLU A 415 19.69 24.66 18.50
N ASP A 416 18.78 25.61 18.30
CA ASP A 416 17.40 25.55 18.78
C ASP A 416 16.63 24.42 18.09
N GLU A 417 16.75 24.29 16.76
CA GLU A 417 16.15 23.18 16.00
C GLU A 417 16.81 21.83 16.34
N GLN A 418 18.13 21.78 16.53
CA GLN A 418 18.83 20.57 16.99
C GLN A 418 18.47 20.23 18.44
N SER A 419 18.25 21.21 19.31
CA SER A 419 17.78 21.00 20.69
C SER A 419 16.32 20.55 20.72
N LEU A 420 15.49 21.02 19.78
CA LEU A 420 14.11 20.57 19.59
C LEU A 420 14.09 19.15 19.03
N VAL A 421 14.95 18.83 18.06
CA VAL A 421 15.14 17.47 17.54
C VAL A 421 15.67 16.55 18.65
N ALA A 422 16.60 17.00 19.50
CA ALA A 422 17.10 16.23 20.63
C ALA A 422 16.03 16.04 21.73
N LYS A 423 15.17 17.05 21.98
CA LYS A 423 14.00 16.93 22.86
C LYS A 423 12.96 15.97 22.30
N LEU A 424 12.67 16.05 21.01
CA LEU A 424 11.74 15.15 20.34
C LEU A 424 12.31 13.73 20.27
N GLN A 425 13.62 13.56 20.07
CA GLN A 425 14.28 12.25 20.15
C GLN A 425 14.30 11.68 21.56
N ARG A 426 14.45 12.52 22.60
CA ARG A 426 14.27 12.10 24.01
C ARG A 426 12.82 11.73 24.31
N GLN A 427 11.85 12.51 23.86
CA GLN A 427 10.43 12.18 24.01
C GLN A 427 10.06 10.92 23.24
N ILE A 428 10.62 10.70 22.05
CA ILE A 428 10.44 9.45 21.30
C ILE A 428 11.09 8.29 22.06
N LYS A 429 12.28 8.46 22.65
CA LYS A 429 12.90 7.43 23.50
C LYS A 429 12.14 7.16 24.79
N GLU A 430 11.61 8.18 25.46
CA GLU A 430 10.76 8.04 26.65
C GLU A 430 9.42 7.40 26.29
N LEU A 431 8.82 7.74 25.15
CA LEU A 431 7.60 7.09 24.67
C LEU A 431 7.86 5.65 24.21
N LEU A 432 9.01 5.36 23.61
CA LEU A 432 9.42 3.99 23.27
C LEU A 432 9.75 3.17 24.52
N ALA A 433 10.41 3.76 25.52
CA ALA A 433 10.63 3.13 26.82
C ALA A 433 9.31 2.95 27.57
N ARG A 434 8.36 3.89 27.45
CA ARG A 434 7.03 3.76 28.04
C ARG A 434 6.18 2.71 27.32
N ILE A 435 6.33 2.57 26.01
CA ILE A 435 5.72 1.48 25.24
C ILE A 435 6.36 0.15 25.65
N GLN A 436 7.68 0.07 25.82
CA GLN A 436 8.34 -1.14 26.34
C GLN A 436 7.92 -1.46 27.78
N GLU A 437 7.83 -0.48 28.67
CA GLU A 437 7.31 -0.66 30.03
C GLU A 437 5.84 -1.11 30.01
N LEU A 438 5.00 -0.54 29.14
CA LEU A 438 3.60 -0.97 28.99
C LEU A 438 3.49 -2.34 28.34
N GLU A 439 4.41 -2.71 27.45
CA GLU A 439 4.53 -4.04 26.86
C GLU A 439 5.00 -5.05 27.90
N GLU A 440 5.99 -4.71 28.73
CA GLU A 440 6.46 -5.52 29.87
C GLU A 440 5.40 -5.63 30.98
N GLU A 441 4.66 -4.57 31.28
CA GLU A 441 3.51 -4.58 32.19
C GLU A 441 2.37 -5.43 31.62
N LEU A 442 2.11 -5.38 30.31
CA LEU A 442 1.14 -6.25 29.64
C LEU A 442 1.63 -7.71 29.58
N GLU A 443 2.93 -7.96 29.41
CA GLU A 443 3.54 -9.29 29.45
C GLU A 443 3.50 -9.85 30.88
N ALA A 444 3.78 -9.02 31.88
CA ALA A 444 3.68 -9.36 33.30
C ALA A 444 2.23 -9.58 33.73
N GLU A 445 1.28 -8.79 33.22
CA GLU A 445 -0.16 -8.97 33.43
C GLU A 445 -0.66 -10.22 32.70
N ARG A 446 -0.15 -10.54 31.50
CA ARG A 446 -0.40 -11.82 30.81
C ARG A 446 0.18 -13.01 31.58
N GLN A 447 1.37 -12.91 32.14
CA GLN A 447 1.97 -13.97 32.97
C GLN A 447 1.24 -14.12 34.31
N SER A 448 0.81 -13.02 34.92
CA SER A 448 -0.02 -12.99 36.14
C SER A 448 -1.39 -13.62 35.86
N ARG A 449 -2.02 -13.28 34.74
CA ARG A 449 -3.30 -13.83 34.30
C ARG A 449 -3.18 -15.30 33.91
N ALA A 450 -2.08 -15.72 33.30
CA ALA A 450 -1.77 -17.13 33.01
C ALA A 450 -1.49 -17.93 34.29
N LYS A 451 -0.86 -17.33 35.32
CA LYS A 451 -0.71 -17.93 36.65
C LYS A 451 -2.05 -18.01 37.41
N ALA A 452 -2.89 -16.98 37.29
CA ALA A 452 -4.23 -16.97 37.86
C ALA A 452 -5.17 -17.95 37.14
N GLU A 453 -5.05 -18.13 35.81
CA GLU A 453 -5.76 -19.16 35.05
C GLU A 453 -5.22 -20.55 35.35
N LYS A 454 -3.91 -20.74 35.56
CA LYS A 454 -3.37 -22.01 36.05
C LYS A 454 -3.88 -22.34 37.44
N SER A 455 -3.89 -21.39 38.37
CA SER A 455 -4.46 -21.57 39.70
C SER A 455 -5.98 -21.79 39.67
N ARG A 456 -6.71 -21.12 38.77
CA ARG A 456 -8.15 -21.36 38.57
C ARG A 456 -8.41 -22.73 37.96
N ASN A 457 -7.59 -23.16 37.00
CA ASN A 457 -7.69 -24.48 36.39
C ASN A 457 -7.22 -25.57 37.35
N GLU A 458 -6.23 -25.33 38.22
CA GLU A 458 -5.84 -26.24 39.31
C GLU A 458 -6.96 -26.32 40.34
N MET A 459 -7.60 -25.21 40.74
CA MET A 459 -8.76 -25.22 41.65
C MET A 459 -10.01 -25.84 41.00
N GLN A 460 -10.18 -25.70 39.68
CA GLN A 460 -11.25 -26.36 38.93
C GLN A 460 -10.97 -27.84 38.73
N HIS A 461 -9.71 -28.22 38.53
CA HIS A 461 -9.28 -29.62 38.46
C HIS A 461 -9.29 -30.29 39.84
N GLU A 462 -9.08 -29.55 40.93
CA GLU A 462 -9.27 -30.01 42.31
C GLU A 462 -10.77 -30.12 42.65
N LEU A 463 -11.63 -29.25 42.10
CA LEU A 463 -13.10 -29.37 42.22
C LEU A 463 -13.65 -30.52 41.38
N GLU A 464 -13.10 -30.77 40.19
CA GLU A 464 -13.40 -31.93 39.35
C GLU A 464 -12.81 -33.22 39.96
N GLU A 465 -11.62 -33.21 40.55
CA GLU A 465 -11.09 -34.34 41.33
C GLU A 465 -11.91 -34.59 42.61
N LEU A 466 -12.45 -33.56 43.26
CA LEU A 466 -13.36 -33.72 44.40
C LEU A 466 -14.73 -34.25 43.97
N ALA A 467 -15.21 -33.87 42.78
CA ALA A 467 -16.44 -34.41 42.18
C ALA A 467 -16.25 -35.87 41.73
N ASP A 468 -15.13 -36.18 41.08
CA ASP A 468 -14.76 -37.54 40.68
C ASP A 468 -14.47 -38.42 41.89
N ARG A 469 -13.87 -37.90 42.98
CA ARG A 469 -13.76 -38.63 44.26
C ARG A 469 -15.10 -38.85 44.96
N LEU A 470 -16.09 -37.98 44.73
CA LEU A 470 -17.45 -38.15 45.27
C LEU A 470 -18.22 -39.23 44.48
N ASP A 471 -18.06 -39.27 43.15
CA ASP A 471 -18.66 -40.29 42.28
C ASP A 471 -17.93 -41.65 42.37
N GLU A 472 -16.60 -41.66 42.57
CA GLU A 472 -15.83 -42.88 42.85
C GLU A 472 -16.07 -43.42 44.27
N ALA A 473 -16.35 -42.56 45.27
CA ALA A 473 -16.77 -43.02 46.60
C ALA A 473 -18.15 -43.69 46.59
N GLY A 474 -19.04 -43.30 45.67
CA GLY A 474 -20.35 -43.95 45.44
C GLY A 474 -20.26 -45.28 44.66
N GLY A 475 -19.31 -45.40 43.72
CA GLY A 475 -19.09 -46.63 42.94
C GLY A 475 -18.23 -47.69 43.65
N ALA A 476 -17.33 -47.27 44.54
CA ALA A 476 -16.39 -48.16 45.24
C ALA A 476 -17.04 -49.03 46.33
N THR A 477 -18.24 -48.69 46.84
CA THR A 477 -18.93 -49.52 47.84
C THR A 477 -19.77 -50.65 47.23
N GLN A 478 -20.06 -50.59 45.93
CA GLN A 478 -20.92 -51.57 45.25
C GLN A 478 -20.14 -52.53 44.33
N ALA A 479 -18.96 -52.12 43.82
CA ALA A 479 -18.07 -52.98 43.03
C ALA A 479 -17.08 -53.83 43.87
N GLN A 480 -16.81 -53.45 45.13
CA GLN A 480 -15.90 -54.18 46.03
C GLN A 480 -16.51 -55.50 46.57
N MET A 481 -17.85 -55.63 46.60
CA MET A 481 -18.54 -56.85 47.04
C MET A 481 -18.59 -57.96 45.96
N GLU A 482 -18.51 -57.62 44.68
CA GLU A 482 -18.53 -58.61 43.58
C GLU A 482 -17.13 -59.04 43.10
N LEU A 483 -16.09 -58.22 43.34
CA LEU A 483 -14.69 -58.53 43.01
C LEU A 483 -14.03 -59.51 44.01
N ASN A 484 -14.47 -59.52 45.28
CA ASN A 484 -13.96 -60.45 46.29
C ASN A 484 -14.45 -61.90 46.08
N LYS A 485 -15.60 -62.13 45.44
CA LYS A 485 -16.09 -63.48 45.08
C LYS A 485 -15.41 -64.10 43.85
N LYS A 486 -14.80 -63.29 42.97
CA LYS A 486 -14.09 -63.79 41.78
C LYS A 486 -12.58 -63.97 41.99
N ARG A 487 -11.97 -63.19 42.90
CA ARG A 487 -10.55 -63.36 43.27
C ARG A 487 -10.26 -64.64 44.07
N GLU A 488 -11.21 -65.16 44.84
CA GLU A 488 -11.04 -66.45 45.54
C GLU A 488 -11.10 -67.68 44.60
N ALA A 489 -11.80 -67.59 43.47
CA ALA A 489 -11.94 -68.69 42.52
C ALA A 489 -10.77 -68.82 41.54
N GLU A 490 -10.07 -67.72 41.22
CA GLU A 490 -8.91 -67.71 40.30
C GLU A 490 -7.58 -68.00 41.03
N LEU A 491 -7.46 -67.65 42.32
CA LEU A 491 -6.31 -67.99 43.16
C LEU A 491 -6.17 -69.51 43.43
N ALA A 492 -7.26 -70.27 43.33
CA ALA A 492 -7.26 -71.73 43.51
C ALA A 492 -6.86 -72.53 42.24
N LYS A 493 -6.83 -71.86 41.08
CA LYS A 493 -6.49 -72.46 39.79
C LYS A 493 -5.02 -72.20 39.42
N LEU A 494 -4.53 -70.99 39.64
CA LEU A 494 -3.13 -70.61 39.36
C LEU A 494 -2.10 -71.23 40.33
N ARG A 495 -2.53 -71.76 41.49
CA ARG A 495 -1.66 -72.52 42.40
C ARG A 495 -1.42 -73.97 41.96
N ARG A 496 -2.35 -74.57 41.19
CA ARG A 496 -2.19 -75.94 40.66
C ARG A 496 -1.33 -75.98 39.40
N ASP A 497 -1.40 -74.95 38.57
CA ASP A 497 -0.63 -74.89 37.31
C ASP A 497 0.85 -74.48 37.53
N LEU A 498 1.19 -73.91 38.69
CA LEU A 498 2.57 -73.52 39.05
C LEU A 498 3.38 -74.68 39.67
N GLU A 499 2.72 -75.62 40.37
CA GLU A 499 3.36 -76.80 40.97
C GLU A 499 3.74 -77.88 39.93
N GLU A 500 3.03 -77.97 38.80
CA GLU A 500 3.37 -78.89 37.70
C GLU A 500 4.53 -78.42 36.79
N ALA A 501 4.82 -77.11 36.74
CA ALA A 501 5.94 -76.57 35.96
C ALA A 501 7.29 -76.65 36.70
N GLN A 502 7.27 -76.61 38.04
CA GLN A 502 8.49 -76.68 38.87
C GLN A 502 9.09 -78.09 38.90
N LEU A 503 8.26 -79.13 38.79
CA LEU A 503 8.70 -80.54 38.84
C LEU A 503 9.42 -81.01 37.56
N ASN A 504 9.20 -80.33 36.44
CA ASN A 504 9.87 -80.62 35.15
C ASN A 504 11.17 -79.82 34.94
N GLN A 505 11.44 -78.78 35.74
CA GLN A 505 12.67 -77.97 35.64
C GLN A 505 13.80 -78.51 36.53
N GLU A 506 13.48 -79.25 37.59
CA GLU A 506 14.46 -79.87 38.51
C GLU A 506 15.16 -81.11 37.94
N SER A 507 14.54 -81.84 37.00
CA SER A 507 15.13 -83.03 36.37
C SER A 507 16.15 -82.70 35.26
N GLN A 508 16.11 -81.49 34.70
CA GLN A 508 17.07 -81.01 33.69
C GLN A 508 18.33 -80.35 34.29
N MET A 509 18.28 -79.89 35.54
CA MET A 509 19.40 -79.21 36.23
C MET A 509 20.46 -80.15 36.83
N ALA A 510 20.23 -81.46 36.83
CA ALA A 510 21.17 -82.47 37.36
C ALA A 510 22.18 -83.01 36.33
N VAL A 511 21.89 -82.89 35.03
CA VAL A 511 22.79 -83.37 33.94
C VAL A 511 23.81 -82.29 33.50
N ILE A 512 23.53 -81.01 33.77
CA ILE A 512 24.39 -79.86 33.39
C ILE A 512 25.57 -79.66 34.35
N ARG A 513 25.46 -80.04 35.64
CA ARG A 513 26.51 -79.79 36.64
C ARG A 513 27.80 -80.60 36.44
N LYS A 514 27.76 -81.71 35.67
CA LYS A 514 28.93 -82.58 35.41
C LYS A 514 29.65 -82.29 34.08
N LYS A 515 29.07 -81.47 33.20
CA LYS A 515 29.75 -80.94 31.99
C LYS A 515 30.31 -79.52 32.17
N HIS A 516 29.98 -78.86 33.28
CA HIS A 516 30.41 -77.50 33.58
C HIS A 516 31.80 -77.43 34.25
N THR A 517 32.30 -78.51 34.86
CA THR A 517 33.54 -78.44 35.67
C THR A 517 34.82 -78.67 34.85
N ASP A 518 34.76 -79.43 33.74
CA ASP A 518 35.94 -79.71 32.91
C ASP A 518 36.10 -78.75 31.71
N ALA A 519 35.04 -77.99 31.34
CA ALA A 519 35.13 -76.90 30.36
C ALA A 519 35.61 -75.56 30.97
N VAL A 520 35.55 -75.42 32.31
CA VAL A 520 35.96 -74.20 33.03
C VAL A 520 37.49 -74.02 33.04
N ALA A 521 38.26 -75.10 32.89
CA ALA A 521 39.72 -75.01 32.83
C ALA A 521 40.24 -74.54 31.44
N GLU A 522 39.59 -74.96 30.34
CA GLU A 522 39.98 -74.57 28.97
C GLU A 522 39.42 -73.20 28.55
N LEU A 523 38.29 -72.79 29.14
CA LEU A 523 37.73 -71.45 28.96
C LEU A 523 38.50 -70.38 29.74
N SER A 524 39.25 -70.71 30.80
CA SER A 524 40.00 -69.72 31.59
C SER A 524 41.16 -69.08 30.80
N ASP A 525 41.83 -69.84 29.93
CA ASP A 525 42.92 -69.33 29.09
C ASP A 525 42.40 -68.63 27.81
N GLN A 526 41.21 -68.99 27.32
CA GLN A 526 40.51 -68.22 26.29
C GLN A 526 39.87 -66.94 26.86
N ILE A 527 39.54 -66.91 28.16
CA ILE A 527 38.98 -65.75 28.86
C ILE A 527 39.99 -64.60 28.96
N ASP A 528 41.30 -64.83 29.12
CA ASP A 528 42.28 -63.73 29.18
C ASP A 528 42.52 -63.06 27.81
N ALA A 529 42.47 -63.83 26.71
CA ALA A 529 42.52 -63.30 25.35
C ALA A 529 41.22 -62.58 24.96
N VAL A 530 40.07 -63.15 25.34
CA VAL A 530 38.74 -62.54 25.16
C VAL A 530 38.55 -61.35 26.10
N GLN A 531 39.17 -61.27 27.29
CA GLN A 531 39.09 -60.09 28.17
C GLN A 531 39.80 -58.86 27.58
N LYS A 532 40.91 -59.04 26.84
CA LYS A 532 41.57 -57.93 26.11
C LYS A 532 40.75 -57.45 24.91
N ILE A 533 40.15 -58.36 24.15
CA ILE A 533 39.24 -58.01 23.04
C ILE A 533 37.95 -57.42 23.60
N ARG A 534 37.41 -57.96 24.70
CA ARG A 534 36.26 -57.44 25.44
C ARG A 534 36.53 -56.08 26.05
N ALA A 535 37.73 -55.75 26.51
CA ALA A 535 38.06 -54.40 26.97
C ALA A 535 38.10 -53.38 25.82
N LYS A 536 38.51 -53.81 24.61
CA LYS A 536 38.50 -52.99 23.40
C LYS A 536 37.08 -52.81 22.85
N VAL A 537 36.31 -53.90 22.81
CA VAL A 537 34.88 -53.91 22.46
C VAL A 537 34.02 -53.26 23.53
N GLU A 538 34.37 -53.27 24.82
CA GLU A 538 33.67 -52.51 25.87
C GLU A 538 33.98 -51.02 25.76
N LYS A 539 35.18 -50.62 25.31
CA LYS A 539 35.47 -49.22 24.96
C LYS A 539 34.71 -48.78 23.72
N GLU A 540 34.70 -49.59 22.65
CA GLU A 540 33.95 -49.32 21.42
C GLU A 540 32.43 -49.37 21.66
N LYS A 541 31.95 -50.28 22.52
CA LYS A 541 30.58 -50.35 23.01
C LYS A 541 30.25 -49.16 23.90
N ALA A 542 31.16 -48.66 24.73
CA ALA A 542 30.93 -47.46 25.54
C ALA A 542 30.91 -46.18 24.69
N THR A 543 31.71 -46.11 23.62
CA THR A 543 31.58 -45.03 22.62
C THR A 543 30.30 -45.18 21.80
N LEU A 544 29.95 -46.39 21.34
CA LEU A 544 28.68 -46.62 20.63
C LEU A 544 27.45 -46.53 21.53
N GLN A 545 27.58 -46.76 22.85
CA GLN A 545 26.55 -46.50 23.84
C GLN A 545 26.44 -45.01 24.12
N ARG A 546 27.54 -44.26 24.16
CA ARG A 546 27.48 -42.80 24.21
C ARG A 546 26.89 -42.23 22.93
N ASP A 547 27.26 -42.74 21.77
CA ASP A 547 26.70 -42.30 20.50
C ASP A 547 25.23 -42.73 20.39
N ASN A 548 24.84 -43.92 20.90
CA ASN A 548 23.42 -44.28 21.03
C ASN A 548 22.71 -43.42 22.05
N GLU A 549 23.29 -43.13 23.22
CA GLU A 549 22.68 -42.27 24.25
C GLU A 549 22.57 -40.84 23.73
N ASP A 550 23.53 -40.34 22.96
CA ASP A 550 23.53 -39.02 22.33
C ASP A 550 22.54 -38.98 21.16
N LEU A 551 22.47 -40.03 20.32
CA LEU A 551 21.45 -40.17 19.27
C LEU A 551 20.06 -40.40 19.84
N GLN A 552 19.93 -41.05 21.00
CA GLN A 552 18.68 -41.32 21.69
C GLN A 552 18.25 -40.10 22.51
N ASN A 553 19.19 -39.31 23.02
CA ASN A 553 18.94 -37.97 23.58
C ASN A 553 18.57 -36.97 22.47
N GLN A 554 19.18 -37.06 21.28
CA GLN A 554 18.77 -36.30 20.10
C GLN A 554 17.41 -36.77 19.58
N LEU A 555 17.14 -38.08 19.55
CA LEU A 555 15.84 -38.63 19.17
C LEU A 555 14.76 -38.28 20.20
N ASP A 556 15.10 -38.22 21.49
CA ASP A 556 14.19 -37.80 22.55
C ASP A 556 14.01 -36.27 22.55
N GLN A 557 15.02 -35.48 22.19
CA GLN A 557 14.89 -34.04 21.94
C GLN A 557 14.03 -33.78 20.71
N GLU A 558 14.27 -34.48 19.61
CA GLU A 558 13.46 -34.42 18.38
C GLU A 558 12.04 -34.96 18.62
N SER A 559 11.87 -36.01 19.43
CA SER A 559 10.56 -36.54 19.83
C SER A 559 9.83 -35.54 20.73
N LYS A 560 10.53 -34.88 21.67
CA LYS A 560 9.96 -33.79 22.50
C LYS A 560 9.65 -32.56 21.67
N GLN A 561 10.51 -32.18 20.72
CA GLN A 561 10.25 -31.09 19.78
C GLN A 561 9.08 -31.44 18.86
N ARG A 562 9.00 -32.67 18.37
CA ARG A 562 7.88 -33.17 17.57
C ARG A 562 6.59 -33.23 18.38
N GLN A 563 6.62 -33.67 19.64
CA GLN A 563 5.47 -33.61 20.54
C GLN A 563 5.08 -32.16 20.88
N ASN A 564 6.04 -31.24 21.00
CA ASN A 564 5.76 -29.82 21.20
C ASN A 564 5.16 -29.19 19.95
N VAL A 565 5.66 -29.55 18.76
CA VAL A 565 5.09 -29.13 17.46
C VAL A 565 3.73 -29.77 17.26
N GLU A 566 3.51 -31.03 17.64
CA GLU A 566 2.22 -31.72 17.55
C GLU A 566 1.20 -31.19 18.57
N ARG A 567 1.66 -30.76 19.76
CA ARG A 567 0.85 -29.98 20.71
C ARG A 567 0.54 -28.59 20.18
N LEU A 568 1.50 -27.92 19.53
CA LEU A 568 1.30 -26.61 18.93
C LEU A 568 0.33 -26.71 17.74
N VAL A 569 0.46 -27.74 16.90
CA VAL A 569 -0.46 -28.06 15.81
C VAL A 569 -1.84 -28.38 16.37
N LYS A 570 -1.97 -29.20 17.41
CA LYS A 570 -3.27 -29.44 18.08
C LYS A 570 -3.85 -28.18 18.73
N GLN A 571 -3.03 -27.31 19.32
CA GLN A 571 -3.47 -26.01 19.83
C GLN A 571 -3.92 -25.09 18.71
N LEU A 572 -3.21 -25.07 17.58
CA LEU A 572 -3.60 -24.30 16.39
C LEU A 572 -4.84 -24.89 15.73
N GLU A 573 -5.01 -26.21 15.68
CA GLU A 573 -6.23 -26.88 15.23
C GLU A 573 -7.41 -26.59 16.18
N THR A 574 -7.17 -26.55 17.49
CA THR A 574 -8.17 -26.16 18.49
C THR A 574 -8.51 -24.66 18.35
N GLN A 575 -7.54 -23.79 18.11
CA GLN A 575 -7.79 -22.36 17.83
C GLN A 575 -8.49 -22.13 16.50
N VAL A 576 -8.19 -22.92 15.46
CA VAL A 576 -8.86 -22.87 14.16
C VAL A 576 -10.28 -23.39 14.28
N THR A 577 -10.52 -24.47 15.01
CA THR A 577 -11.88 -25.00 15.26
C THR A 577 -12.68 -24.09 16.17
N GLU A 578 -12.09 -23.47 17.20
CA GLU A 578 -12.73 -22.41 17.99
C GLU A 578 -13.00 -21.15 17.17
N SER A 579 -12.11 -20.78 16.25
CA SER A 579 -12.31 -19.65 15.33
C SER A 579 -13.36 -19.97 14.27
N GLN A 580 -13.47 -21.23 13.83
CA GLN A 580 -14.52 -21.72 12.95
C GLN A 580 -15.87 -21.78 13.68
N LEU A 581 -15.91 -22.25 14.94
CA LEU A 581 -17.12 -22.24 15.76
C LEU A 581 -17.55 -20.81 16.09
N LYS A 582 -16.62 -19.91 16.43
CA LYS A 582 -16.90 -18.47 16.56
C LYS A 582 -17.34 -17.86 15.24
N GLY A 583 -16.76 -18.29 14.12
CA GLY A 583 -17.17 -17.87 12.77
C GLY A 583 -18.57 -18.36 12.42
N ASP A 584 -18.94 -19.58 12.79
CA ASP A 584 -20.25 -20.18 12.58
C ASP A 584 -21.30 -19.57 13.51
N ASP A 585 -20.96 -19.27 14.76
CA ASP A 585 -21.81 -18.55 15.70
C ASP A 585 -21.97 -17.09 15.29
N GLN A 586 -20.91 -16.43 14.82
CA GLN A 586 -21.01 -15.10 14.20
C GLN A 586 -21.82 -15.14 12.91
N ALA A 587 -21.72 -16.19 12.09
CA ALA A 587 -22.51 -16.35 10.88
C ALA A 587 -24.00 -16.58 11.20
N ARG A 588 -24.30 -17.38 12.23
CA ARG A 588 -25.67 -17.54 12.77
C ARG A 588 -26.20 -16.23 13.34
N GLN A 589 -25.41 -15.52 14.11
CA GLN A 589 -25.77 -14.23 14.68
C GLN A 589 -25.94 -13.16 13.59
N ILE A 590 -25.14 -13.18 12.52
CA ILE A 590 -25.31 -12.35 11.33
C ILE A 590 -26.59 -12.76 10.58
N GLN A 591 -26.93 -14.04 10.52
CA GLN A 591 -28.15 -14.53 9.86
C GLN A 591 -29.42 -14.16 10.67
N GLU A 592 -29.34 -14.19 12.00
CA GLU A 592 -30.37 -13.69 12.91
C GLU A 592 -30.48 -12.16 12.87
N LEU A 593 -29.36 -11.44 12.81
CA LEU A 593 -29.36 -9.98 12.61
C LEU A 593 -29.83 -9.60 11.20
N LEU A 594 -29.60 -10.43 10.18
CA LEU A 594 -30.13 -10.24 8.83
C LEU A 594 -31.64 -10.53 8.78
N SER A 595 -32.12 -11.55 9.47
CA SER A 595 -33.56 -11.82 9.56
C SER A 595 -34.28 -10.74 10.38
N PHE A 596 -33.65 -10.26 11.46
CA PHE A 596 -34.12 -9.12 12.24
C PHE A 596 -34.06 -7.83 11.43
N LYS A 597 -32.97 -7.56 10.70
CA LYS A 597 -32.86 -6.42 9.77
C LYS A 597 -33.91 -6.50 8.68
N ASN A 598 -34.21 -7.66 8.12
CA ASN A 598 -35.23 -7.83 7.09
C ASN A 598 -36.64 -7.61 7.67
N ARG A 599 -36.88 -8.04 8.92
CA ARG A 599 -38.12 -7.77 9.64
C ARG A 599 -38.27 -6.28 9.96
N MET A 600 -37.23 -5.65 10.50
CA MET A 600 -37.18 -4.19 10.72
C MET A 600 -37.24 -3.42 9.41
N HIS A 601 -36.74 -3.95 8.30
CA HIS A 601 -36.85 -3.34 6.97
C HIS A 601 -38.25 -3.48 6.41
N SER A 602 -38.94 -4.59 6.67
CA SER A 602 -40.37 -4.74 6.36
C SER A 602 -41.21 -3.79 7.21
N GLU A 603 -40.99 -3.74 8.52
CA GLU A 603 -41.68 -2.82 9.43
C GLU A 603 -41.33 -1.35 9.11
N HIS A 604 -40.09 -1.05 8.75
CA HIS A 604 -39.68 0.27 8.24
C HIS A 604 -40.33 0.56 6.89
N SER A 605 -40.47 -0.41 5.99
CA SER A 605 -41.17 -0.23 4.71
C SER A 605 -42.65 0.01 4.92
N ASP A 606 -43.28 -0.66 5.88
CA ASP A 606 -44.69 -0.46 6.23
C ASP A 606 -44.91 0.88 6.94
N LEU A 607 -43.98 1.28 7.83
CA LEU A 607 -43.96 2.60 8.45
C LEU A 607 -43.64 3.72 7.46
N THR A 608 -42.74 3.47 6.49
CA THR A 608 -42.43 4.41 5.41
C THR A 608 -43.63 4.55 4.51
N ARG A 609 -44.36 3.47 4.20
CA ARG A 609 -45.60 3.53 3.43
C ARG A 609 -46.71 4.27 4.18
N SER A 610 -46.83 4.05 5.49
CA SER A 610 -47.75 4.81 6.35
C SER A 610 -47.36 6.28 6.47
N LEU A 611 -46.06 6.57 6.51
CA LEU A 611 -45.51 7.93 6.48
C LEU A 611 -45.73 8.58 5.11
N GLU A 612 -45.54 7.87 4.01
CA GLU A 612 -45.81 8.33 2.64
C GLU A 612 -47.32 8.58 2.44
N ASP A 613 -48.19 7.75 3.00
CA ASP A 613 -49.64 7.96 3.02
C ASP A 613 -50.02 9.18 3.88
N ALA A 614 -49.37 9.37 5.03
CA ALA A 614 -49.55 10.55 5.88
C ALA A 614 -48.96 11.83 5.27
N GLU A 615 -47.83 11.75 4.57
CA GLU A 615 -47.16 12.82 3.82
C GLU A 615 -47.94 13.16 2.55
N SER A 616 -48.56 12.17 1.91
CA SER A 616 -49.52 12.33 0.83
C SER A 616 -50.75 13.09 1.32
N GLN A 617 -51.34 12.68 2.46
CA GLN A 617 -52.44 13.41 3.09
C GLN A 617 -52.03 14.81 3.54
N MET A 618 -50.85 14.97 4.13
CA MET A 618 -50.28 16.29 4.46
C MET A 618 -49.99 17.12 3.21
N GLY A 619 -49.62 16.49 2.10
CA GLY A 619 -49.38 17.11 0.81
C GLY A 619 -50.68 17.59 0.18
N VAL A 620 -51.77 16.81 0.29
CA VAL A 620 -53.11 17.22 -0.10
C VAL A 620 -53.59 18.38 0.79
N LEU A 621 -53.42 18.28 2.11
CA LEU A 621 -53.77 19.35 3.05
C LEU A 621 -52.90 20.60 2.83
N ASN A 622 -51.62 20.46 2.49
CA ASN A 622 -50.74 21.57 2.14
C ASN A 622 -51.10 22.16 0.77
N ARG A 623 -51.54 21.36 -0.20
CA ARG A 623 -52.07 21.89 -1.47
C ARG A 623 -53.35 22.68 -1.24
N VAL A 624 -54.27 22.18 -0.40
CA VAL A 624 -55.48 22.92 0.02
C VAL A 624 -55.11 24.18 0.79
N LYS A 625 -54.15 24.11 1.73
CA LYS A 625 -53.62 25.28 2.45
C LYS A 625 -52.94 26.27 1.52
N THR A 626 -52.23 25.81 0.51
CA THR A 626 -51.57 26.67 -0.49
C THR A 626 -52.59 27.26 -1.45
N GLN A 627 -53.65 26.54 -1.82
CA GLN A 627 -54.77 27.09 -2.59
C GLN A 627 -55.54 28.14 -1.80
N LEU A 628 -55.85 27.87 -0.53
CA LEU A 628 -56.47 28.85 0.37
C LEU A 628 -55.53 30.03 0.65
N GLY A 629 -54.23 29.76 0.77
CA GLY A 629 -53.17 30.78 0.89
C GLY A 629 -53.07 31.65 -0.35
N GLN A 630 -53.14 31.05 -1.55
CA GLN A 630 -53.17 31.75 -2.83
C GLN A 630 -54.46 32.55 -2.99
N GLN A 631 -55.61 32.04 -2.56
CA GLN A 631 -56.86 32.81 -2.54
C GLN A 631 -56.77 33.99 -1.57
N VAL A 632 -56.14 33.82 -0.40
CA VAL A 632 -55.90 34.91 0.57
C VAL A 632 -54.86 35.90 0.03
N GLU A 633 -53.81 35.44 -0.64
CA GLU A 633 -52.80 36.28 -1.28
C GLU A 633 -53.34 37.00 -2.51
N GLU A 634 -54.26 36.40 -3.27
CA GLU A 634 -54.93 37.02 -4.40
C GLU A 634 -55.93 38.08 -3.91
N LEU A 635 -56.68 37.81 -2.85
CA LEU A 635 -57.52 38.81 -2.18
C LEU A 635 -56.68 39.92 -1.53
N ARG A 636 -55.54 39.60 -0.92
CA ARG A 636 -54.58 40.59 -0.39
C ARG A 636 -53.93 41.39 -1.50
N ARG A 637 -53.61 40.78 -2.63
CA ARG A 637 -53.02 41.44 -3.78
C ARG A 637 -54.05 42.33 -4.48
N GLN A 638 -55.31 41.94 -4.54
CA GLN A 638 -56.41 42.81 -4.98
C GLN A 638 -56.59 43.99 -4.02
N LEU A 639 -56.57 43.75 -2.71
CA LEU A 639 -56.64 44.82 -1.71
C LEU A 639 -55.42 45.75 -1.75
N GLU A 640 -54.21 45.20 -1.88
CA GLU A 640 -52.98 45.98 -2.05
C GLU A 640 -52.94 46.71 -3.39
N GLN A 641 -53.48 46.14 -4.46
CA GLN A 641 -53.62 46.80 -5.75
C GLN A 641 -54.59 47.96 -5.63
N GLU A 642 -55.77 47.79 -5.02
CA GLU A 642 -56.70 48.89 -4.76
C GLU A 642 -56.10 49.96 -3.83
N THR A 643 -55.29 49.55 -2.84
CA THR A 643 -54.62 50.49 -1.92
C THR A 643 -53.46 51.22 -2.62
N ARG A 644 -52.74 50.56 -3.52
CA ARG A 644 -51.70 51.14 -4.38
C ARG A 644 -52.27 52.04 -5.46
N ASP A 645 -53.41 51.68 -6.04
CA ASP A 645 -54.10 52.52 -7.03
C ASP A 645 -54.68 53.75 -6.33
N ARG A 646 -55.21 53.62 -5.10
CA ARG A 646 -55.57 54.77 -4.25
C ARG A 646 -54.37 55.64 -3.89
N SER A 647 -53.24 55.05 -3.52
CA SER A 647 -52.04 55.82 -3.15
C SER A 647 -51.34 56.43 -4.36
N GLN A 648 -51.40 55.80 -5.53
CA GLN A 648 -50.94 56.34 -6.81
C GLN A 648 -51.85 57.46 -7.30
N LEU A 649 -53.17 57.35 -7.16
CA LEU A 649 -54.09 58.45 -7.48
C LEU A 649 -53.91 59.63 -6.51
N ALA A 650 -53.66 59.35 -5.23
CA ALA A 650 -53.35 60.38 -4.24
C ALA A 650 -51.97 61.04 -4.47
N SER A 651 -50.95 60.25 -4.86
CA SER A 651 -49.62 60.78 -5.18
C SER A 651 -49.60 61.50 -6.53
N GLN A 652 -50.39 61.07 -7.53
CA GLN A 652 -50.56 61.80 -8.78
C GLN A 652 -51.30 63.12 -8.56
N ALA A 653 -52.33 63.15 -7.71
CA ALA A 653 -53.00 64.41 -7.33
C ALA A 653 -52.05 65.36 -6.59
N SER A 654 -51.21 64.83 -5.68
CA SER A 654 -50.18 65.61 -4.99
C SER A 654 -49.05 66.06 -5.91
N ASN A 655 -48.65 65.23 -6.89
CA ASN A 655 -47.61 65.54 -7.86
C ASN A 655 -48.10 66.58 -8.87
N TYR A 656 -49.36 66.54 -9.30
CA TYR A 656 -49.92 67.61 -10.14
C TYR A 656 -50.08 68.93 -9.37
N GLN A 657 -50.37 68.87 -8.06
CA GLN A 657 -50.32 70.07 -7.21
C GLN A 657 -48.90 70.61 -7.05
N LEU A 658 -47.91 69.73 -6.86
CA LEU A 658 -46.50 70.10 -6.72
C LEU A 658 -45.90 70.59 -8.04
N GLU A 659 -46.21 69.97 -9.19
CA GLU A 659 -45.81 70.46 -10.52
C GLU A 659 -46.46 71.81 -10.83
N CYS A 660 -47.72 72.04 -10.44
CA CYS A 660 -48.35 73.36 -10.57
C CYS A 660 -47.67 74.43 -9.69
N GLN A 661 -47.05 74.04 -8.58
CA GLN A 661 -46.33 74.94 -7.67
C GLN A 661 -44.88 75.16 -8.15
N GLN A 662 -44.20 74.12 -8.60
CA GLN A 662 -42.85 74.16 -9.18
C GLN A 662 -42.82 74.91 -10.51
N LEU A 663 -43.86 74.82 -11.34
CA LEU A 663 -43.97 75.62 -12.57
C LEU A 663 -44.20 77.12 -12.29
N ARG A 664 -44.72 77.47 -11.10
CA ARG A 664 -44.81 78.87 -10.66
C ARG A 664 -43.47 79.36 -10.10
N GLU A 665 -42.81 78.54 -9.28
CA GLU A 665 -41.48 78.84 -8.73
C GLU A 665 -40.40 78.92 -9.82
N ALA A 666 -40.42 78.03 -10.83
CA ALA A 666 -39.49 78.08 -11.96
C ALA A 666 -39.72 79.30 -12.88
N LEU A 667 -40.94 79.83 -12.94
CA LEU A 667 -41.23 81.07 -13.67
C LEU A 667 -40.66 82.29 -12.93
N ASP A 668 -40.75 82.31 -11.60
CA ASP A 668 -40.18 83.37 -10.76
C ASP A 668 -38.63 83.29 -10.75
N GLU A 669 -38.04 82.09 -10.69
CA GLU A 669 -36.58 81.89 -10.74
C GLU A 669 -35.94 82.24 -12.09
N GLU A 670 -36.61 81.97 -13.23
CA GLU A 670 -36.13 82.41 -14.55
C GLU A 670 -36.19 83.94 -14.70
N GLN A 671 -37.14 84.59 -14.02
CA GLN A 671 -37.26 86.05 -14.01
C GLN A 671 -36.15 86.70 -13.15
N ASP A 672 -35.74 86.05 -12.06
CA ASP A 672 -34.62 86.47 -11.20
C ASP A 672 -33.25 86.16 -11.82
N ALA A 673 -33.07 84.99 -12.45
CA ALA A 673 -31.83 84.61 -13.14
C ALA A 673 -31.51 85.54 -14.33
N LYS A 674 -32.54 86.02 -15.03
CA LYS A 674 -32.40 87.04 -16.08
C LYS A 674 -31.90 88.38 -15.54
N SER A 675 -32.32 88.76 -14.33
CA SER A 675 -31.87 90.00 -13.68
C SER A 675 -30.42 89.91 -13.15
N GLU A 676 -30.01 88.73 -12.67
CA GLU A 676 -28.66 88.47 -12.14
C GLU A 676 -27.59 88.36 -13.26
N LEU A 677 -27.95 87.78 -14.42
CA LEU A 677 -27.08 87.74 -15.61
C LEU A 677 -26.81 89.14 -16.18
N GLN A 678 -27.77 90.06 -16.08
CA GLN A 678 -27.59 91.45 -16.50
C GLN A 678 -26.66 92.24 -15.55
N ARG A 679 -26.51 91.80 -14.29
CA ARG A 679 -25.61 92.38 -13.26
C ARG A 679 -24.17 91.91 -13.39
N LEU A 680 -23.95 90.62 -13.72
CA LEU A 680 -22.61 90.03 -13.86
C LEU A 680 -21.84 90.56 -15.08
N ILE A 681 -22.54 90.87 -16.17
CA ILE A 681 -21.94 91.47 -17.38
C ILE A 681 -21.39 92.89 -17.10
N SER A 682 -22.01 93.66 -16.19
CA SER A 682 -21.49 94.97 -15.79
C SER A 682 -20.26 94.89 -14.87
N LYS A 683 -20.12 93.82 -14.09
CA LYS A 683 -18.98 93.63 -13.16
C LYS A 683 -17.70 93.17 -13.88
N ALA A 684 -17.84 92.26 -14.85
CA ALA A 684 -16.71 91.78 -15.66
C ALA A 684 -16.08 92.89 -16.54
N ASN A 685 -16.87 93.87 -16.99
CA ASN A 685 -16.37 95.02 -17.75
C ASN A 685 -15.58 96.03 -16.89
N ALA A 686 -15.81 96.08 -15.57
CA ALA A 686 -15.10 96.99 -14.65
C ALA A 686 -13.74 96.42 -14.19
N GLU A 687 -13.64 95.10 -14.00
CA GLU A 687 -12.38 94.43 -13.61
C GLU A 687 -11.35 94.42 -14.75
N ALA A 688 -11.81 94.33 -16.01
CA ALA A 688 -10.94 94.42 -17.20
C ALA A 688 -10.26 95.80 -17.40
N GLN A 689 -10.84 96.88 -16.85
CA GLN A 689 -10.22 98.22 -16.85
C GLN A 689 -9.19 98.39 -15.71
N GLN A 690 -9.35 97.68 -14.59
CA GLN A 690 -8.45 97.79 -13.43
C GLN A 690 -7.09 97.12 -13.62
N TRP A 691 -7.03 96.03 -14.41
CA TRP A 691 -5.79 95.32 -14.69
C TRP A 691 -4.88 96.02 -15.72
N ARG A 692 -5.42 96.94 -16.53
CA ARG A 692 -4.60 97.75 -17.45
C ARG A 692 -3.83 98.88 -16.76
N ALA A 693 -4.21 99.29 -15.55
CA ALA A 693 -3.63 100.42 -14.83
C ALA A 693 -2.56 100.05 -13.77
N ARG A 694 -2.26 98.76 -13.57
CA ARG A 694 -1.28 98.31 -12.55
C ARG A 694 0.09 97.89 -13.10
N TYR A 695 0.30 97.95 -14.42
CA TYR A 695 1.57 97.59 -15.05
C TYR A 695 2.41 98.79 -15.53
N GLU A 696 1.92 100.02 -15.37
CA GLU A 696 2.71 101.25 -15.53
C GLU A 696 3.00 101.82 -14.13
N GLY A 697 4.19 101.56 -13.58
CA GLY A 697 4.60 102.22 -12.34
C GLY A 697 5.64 101.46 -11.52
N GLU A 698 6.90 101.62 -11.94
CA GLU A 698 8.08 101.52 -11.07
C GLU A 698 8.44 100.10 -10.56
N GLY A 699 9.71 99.74 -10.35
CA GLY A 699 10.91 100.54 -10.36
C GLY A 699 12.07 99.59 -10.05
N MET A 700 13.04 99.63 -10.95
CA MET A 700 14.35 98.99 -10.89
C MET A 700 15.09 99.43 -9.61
N ASN A 701 15.65 98.51 -8.82
CA ASN A 701 16.94 98.64 -8.14
C ASN A 701 17.29 97.42 -7.26
N ARG A 702 18.23 96.60 -7.76
CA ARG A 702 19.35 95.91 -7.06
C ARG A 702 19.86 94.80 -7.99
N MET A 703 20.54 95.18 -9.06
CA MET A 703 20.83 94.25 -10.17
C MET A 703 22.04 93.35 -9.91
N ASP A 704 22.98 93.71 -9.05
CA ASP A 704 24.26 92.98 -9.00
C ASP A 704 24.36 91.90 -7.89
N GLU A 705 23.52 91.96 -6.84
CA GLU A 705 23.35 90.82 -5.90
C GLU A 705 22.26 89.84 -6.39
N ILE A 706 21.36 90.30 -7.26
CA ILE A 706 20.33 89.46 -7.88
C ILE A 706 20.92 88.57 -8.97
N GLU A 707 21.97 88.95 -9.71
CA GLU A 707 22.48 88.08 -10.80
C GLU A 707 23.18 86.79 -10.32
N GLU A 708 23.85 86.82 -9.16
CA GLU A 708 24.47 85.61 -8.58
C GLU A 708 23.44 84.73 -7.85
N ALA A 709 22.48 85.36 -7.17
CA ALA A 709 21.29 84.68 -6.65
C ALA A 709 20.42 84.12 -7.78
N ARG A 710 20.33 84.79 -8.94
CA ARG A 710 19.60 84.37 -10.14
C ARG A 710 20.30 83.22 -10.83
N ARG A 711 21.63 83.14 -10.88
CA ARG A 711 22.31 81.92 -11.39
C ARG A 711 22.07 80.70 -10.48
N LYS A 712 22.11 80.87 -9.14
CA LYS A 712 21.79 79.80 -8.19
C LYS A 712 20.31 79.40 -8.20
N LEU A 713 19.39 80.38 -8.25
CA LEU A 713 17.95 80.15 -8.40
C LEU A 713 17.62 79.59 -9.78
N GLN A 714 18.32 79.96 -10.84
CA GLN A 714 18.07 79.45 -12.18
C GLN A 714 18.53 78.01 -12.32
N SER A 715 19.66 77.62 -11.72
CA SER A 715 20.05 76.21 -11.57
C SER A 715 19.03 75.43 -10.73
N LYS A 716 18.56 76.00 -9.61
CA LYS A 716 17.55 75.36 -8.75
C LYS A 716 16.17 75.28 -9.42
N VAL A 717 15.82 76.26 -10.24
CA VAL A 717 14.60 76.27 -11.07
C VAL A 717 14.72 75.25 -12.19
N GLN A 718 15.90 75.09 -12.81
CA GLN A 718 16.14 74.05 -13.82
C GLN A 718 16.04 72.65 -13.20
N GLU A 719 16.62 72.45 -12.01
CA GLU A 719 16.54 71.18 -11.27
C GLU A 719 15.10 70.88 -10.82
N MET A 720 14.36 71.89 -10.35
CA MET A 720 12.93 71.76 -10.02
C MET A 720 12.05 71.58 -11.27
N GLN A 721 12.42 72.16 -12.42
CA GLN A 721 11.74 71.96 -13.70
C GLN A 721 11.98 70.55 -14.24
N GLU A 722 13.21 70.02 -14.15
CA GLU A 722 13.50 68.63 -14.48
C GLU A 722 12.77 67.65 -13.55
N GLN A 723 12.69 67.96 -12.24
CA GLN A 723 11.87 67.17 -11.30
C GLN A 723 10.37 67.26 -11.62
N LEU A 724 9.87 68.43 -12.02
CA LEU A 724 8.49 68.63 -12.44
C LEU A 724 8.19 67.90 -13.76
N GLU A 725 9.10 67.92 -14.73
CA GLU A 725 8.99 67.16 -15.99
C GLU A 725 9.07 65.65 -15.75
N GLN A 726 9.92 65.19 -14.81
CA GLN A 726 9.92 63.81 -14.35
C GLN A 726 8.61 63.43 -13.64
N ALA A 727 8.05 64.31 -12.81
CA ALA A 727 6.77 64.07 -12.14
C ALA A 727 5.60 64.07 -13.13
N ASN A 728 5.61 64.97 -14.11
CA ASN A 728 4.60 65.07 -15.16
C ASN A 728 4.67 63.89 -16.13
N SER A 729 5.86 63.42 -16.50
CA SER A 729 6.02 62.21 -17.30
C SER A 729 5.57 60.95 -16.52
N LYS A 730 5.81 60.88 -15.21
CA LYS A 730 5.25 59.83 -14.34
C LYS A 730 3.73 59.89 -14.26
N ASN A 731 3.14 61.07 -14.05
CA ASN A 731 1.68 61.25 -14.05
C ASN A 731 1.05 60.89 -15.40
N ALA A 732 1.65 61.32 -16.51
CA ALA A 732 1.19 60.97 -17.84
C ALA A 732 1.25 59.46 -18.11
N ASN A 733 2.28 58.78 -17.58
CA ASN A 733 2.35 57.31 -17.66
C ASN A 733 1.32 56.63 -16.75
N LEU A 734 1.08 57.13 -15.54
CA LEU A 734 0.05 56.62 -14.64
C LEU A 734 -1.35 56.81 -15.21
N ASP A 735 -1.64 57.94 -15.86
CA ASP A 735 -2.92 58.19 -16.53
C ASP A 735 -3.11 57.25 -17.73
N LYS A 736 -2.05 56.99 -18.51
CA LYS A 736 -2.10 55.98 -19.59
C LYS A 736 -2.35 54.57 -19.06
N VAL A 737 -1.75 54.19 -17.93
CA VAL A 737 -1.99 52.89 -17.29
C VAL A 737 -3.42 52.82 -16.74
N ARG A 738 -3.90 53.90 -16.10
CA ARG A 738 -5.28 53.99 -15.59
C ARG A 738 -6.29 53.84 -16.72
N GLN A 739 -6.09 54.53 -17.85
CA GLN A 739 -6.96 54.42 -19.02
C GLN A 739 -6.96 53.01 -19.63
N ARG A 740 -5.80 52.34 -19.71
CA ARG A 740 -5.75 50.94 -20.16
C ARG A 740 -6.51 50.01 -19.23
N LEU A 741 -6.27 50.09 -17.92
CA LEU A 741 -6.95 49.24 -16.94
C LEU A 741 -8.46 49.50 -16.92
N GLN A 742 -8.88 50.74 -17.14
CA GLN A 742 -10.30 51.09 -17.24
C GLN A 742 -10.94 50.51 -18.50
N HIS A 743 -10.23 50.55 -19.64
CA HIS A 743 -10.72 49.94 -20.88
C HIS A 743 -10.79 48.40 -20.79
N GLU A 744 -9.78 47.76 -20.20
CA GLU A 744 -9.78 46.31 -19.96
C GLU A 744 -10.91 45.88 -19.01
N LEU A 745 -11.24 46.71 -18.01
CA LEU A 745 -12.36 46.48 -17.12
C LEU A 745 -13.71 46.61 -17.84
N GLU A 746 -13.88 47.66 -18.65
CA GLU A 746 -15.10 47.90 -19.43
C GLU A 746 -15.34 46.76 -20.45
N ASP A 747 -14.30 46.31 -21.15
CA ASP A 747 -14.37 45.17 -22.08
C ASP A 747 -14.74 43.87 -21.36
N ALA A 748 -14.09 43.58 -20.22
CA ALA A 748 -14.39 42.39 -19.42
C ALA A 748 -15.83 42.40 -18.87
N GLN A 749 -16.33 43.58 -18.50
CA GLN A 749 -17.70 43.75 -18.01
C GLN A 749 -18.73 43.53 -19.13
N VAL A 750 -18.49 44.10 -20.32
CA VAL A 750 -19.35 43.89 -21.51
C VAL A 750 -19.40 42.41 -21.91
N ASP A 751 -18.26 41.72 -21.89
CA ASP A 751 -18.20 40.28 -22.19
C ASP A 751 -18.93 39.42 -21.15
N ALA A 752 -18.81 39.78 -19.85
CA ALA A 752 -19.52 39.11 -18.77
C ALA A 752 -21.05 39.30 -18.90
N ASP A 753 -21.50 40.52 -19.17
CA ASP A 753 -22.92 40.84 -19.32
C ASP A 753 -23.54 40.16 -20.56
N ARG A 754 -22.79 40.12 -21.67
CA ARG A 754 -23.20 39.39 -22.88
C ARG A 754 -23.30 37.88 -22.63
N ALA A 755 -22.32 37.29 -21.93
CA ALA A 755 -22.33 35.88 -21.57
C ALA A 755 -23.47 35.52 -20.62
N ASN A 756 -23.74 36.36 -19.61
CA ASN A 756 -24.86 36.17 -18.68
C ASN A 756 -26.22 36.28 -19.37
N SER A 757 -26.38 37.26 -20.28
CA SER A 757 -27.62 37.40 -21.06
C SER A 757 -27.87 36.20 -21.96
N LEU A 758 -26.83 35.68 -22.62
CA LEU A 758 -26.93 34.48 -23.46
C LEU A 758 -27.25 33.24 -22.62
N ALA A 759 -26.58 33.05 -21.49
CA ALA A 759 -26.82 31.93 -20.56
C ALA A 759 -28.26 31.95 -20.04
N ASN A 760 -28.76 33.11 -19.59
CA ASN A 760 -30.14 33.27 -19.11
C ASN A 760 -31.18 32.98 -20.21
N SER A 761 -30.90 33.38 -21.46
CA SER A 761 -31.77 33.09 -22.61
C SER A 761 -31.80 31.60 -22.95
N LEU A 762 -30.64 30.94 -22.96
CA LEU A 762 -30.51 29.51 -23.23
C LEU A 762 -31.14 28.67 -22.12
N GLU A 763 -30.96 29.05 -20.86
CA GLU A 763 -31.56 28.36 -19.71
C GLU A 763 -33.10 28.45 -19.74
N LYS A 764 -33.65 29.63 -20.11
CA LYS A 764 -35.10 29.77 -20.30
C LYS A 764 -35.62 28.88 -21.44
N LYS A 765 -34.89 28.78 -22.55
CA LYS A 765 -35.26 27.90 -23.68
C LYS A 765 -35.15 26.44 -23.30
N GLN A 766 -34.10 26.03 -22.60
CA GLN A 766 -33.91 24.67 -22.11
C GLN A 766 -35.05 24.28 -21.17
N LYS A 767 -35.35 25.10 -20.15
CA LYS A 767 -36.49 24.88 -19.25
C LYS A 767 -37.83 24.81 -20.00
N GLY A 768 -37.96 25.53 -21.11
CA GLY A 768 -39.13 25.44 -21.99
C GLY A 768 -39.23 24.09 -22.72
N PHE A 769 -38.14 23.61 -23.30
CA PHE A 769 -38.09 22.30 -23.96
C PHE A 769 -38.26 21.15 -22.96
N ASP A 770 -37.63 21.23 -21.79
CA ASP A 770 -37.73 20.21 -20.76
C ASP A 770 -39.18 20.06 -20.28
N LYS A 771 -39.91 21.17 -20.07
CA LYS A 771 -41.34 21.13 -19.75
C LYS A 771 -42.17 20.43 -20.82
N ILE A 772 -41.91 20.73 -22.10
CA ILE A 772 -42.64 20.10 -23.22
C ILE A 772 -42.32 18.60 -23.27
N ILE A 773 -41.05 18.23 -23.15
CA ILE A 773 -40.61 16.82 -23.15
C ILE A 773 -41.24 16.07 -21.98
N ASP A 774 -41.24 16.64 -20.78
CA ASP A 774 -41.83 16.02 -19.59
C ASP A 774 -43.34 15.86 -19.72
N GLU A 775 -44.05 16.83 -20.30
CA GLU A 775 -45.48 16.71 -20.60
C GLU A 775 -45.76 15.57 -21.59
N TRP A 776 -44.96 15.44 -22.65
CA TRP A 776 -45.12 14.35 -23.62
C TRP A 776 -44.73 12.99 -23.05
N LYS A 777 -43.66 12.92 -22.24
CA LYS A 777 -43.28 11.69 -21.51
C LYS A 777 -44.40 11.24 -20.59
N ARG A 778 -44.93 12.13 -19.74
CA ARG A 778 -46.07 11.83 -18.86
C ARG A 778 -47.30 11.33 -19.62
N LYS A 779 -47.59 11.91 -20.80
CA LYS A 779 -48.68 11.45 -21.66
C LYS A 779 -48.42 10.05 -22.22
N CYS A 780 -47.21 9.79 -22.72
CA CYS A 780 -46.82 8.47 -23.21
C CYS A 780 -46.89 7.42 -22.10
N ASP A 781 -46.38 7.75 -20.90
CA ASP A 781 -46.39 6.85 -19.74
C ASP A 781 -47.82 6.56 -19.26
N SER A 782 -48.70 7.57 -19.24
CA SER A 782 -50.13 7.40 -18.92
C SER A 782 -50.81 6.48 -19.92
N LEU A 783 -50.61 6.71 -21.23
CA LEU A 783 -51.21 5.87 -22.28
C LEU A 783 -50.67 4.44 -22.26
N ALA A 784 -49.37 4.27 -21.97
CA ALA A 784 -48.78 2.94 -21.78
C ALA A 784 -49.38 2.22 -20.57
N GLY A 785 -49.55 2.92 -19.45
CA GLY A 785 -50.19 2.39 -18.25
C GLY A 785 -51.66 2.00 -18.49
N GLU A 786 -52.41 2.81 -19.22
CA GLU A 786 -53.79 2.51 -19.63
C GLU A 786 -53.87 1.29 -20.56
N LEU A 787 -52.95 1.18 -21.52
CA LEU A 787 -52.87 0.01 -22.41
C LEU A 787 -52.53 -1.26 -21.64
N GLU A 788 -51.57 -1.21 -20.71
CA GLU A 788 -51.21 -2.34 -19.86
C GLU A 788 -52.37 -2.76 -18.93
N ALA A 789 -53.09 -1.78 -18.37
CA ALA A 789 -54.27 -2.04 -17.55
C ALA A 789 -55.37 -2.72 -18.39
N SER A 790 -55.68 -2.19 -19.58
CA SER A 790 -56.67 -2.77 -20.49
C SER A 790 -56.29 -4.19 -20.94
N GLN A 791 -55.01 -4.44 -21.25
CA GLN A 791 -54.52 -5.77 -21.59
C GLN A 791 -54.60 -6.73 -20.41
N ARG A 792 -54.29 -6.26 -19.19
CA ARG A 792 -54.42 -7.05 -17.95
C ARG A 792 -55.87 -7.43 -17.71
N ASP A 793 -56.79 -6.48 -17.84
CA ASP A 793 -58.22 -6.73 -17.66
C ASP A 793 -58.77 -7.70 -18.71
N THR A 794 -58.31 -7.60 -19.96
CA THR A 794 -58.67 -8.55 -21.02
C THR A 794 -58.17 -9.96 -20.71
N ARG A 795 -56.94 -10.11 -20.19
CA ARG A 795 -56.40 -11.41 -19.77
C ARG A 795 -57.15 -11.97 -18.57
N ASN A 796 -57.51 -11.12 -17.61
CA ASN A 796 -58.29 -11.51 -16.44
C ASN A 796 -59.70 -11.98 -16.84
N ALA A 797 -60.40 -11.22 -17.68
CA ALA A 797 -61.70 -11.59 -18.21
C ALA A 797 -61.65 -12.90 -19.03
N SER A 798 -60.59 -13.09 -19.82
CA SER A 798 -60.37 -14.36 -20.54
C SER A 798 -60.15 -15.54 -19.58
N THR A 799 -59.38 -15.34 -18.52
CA THR A 799 -59.15 -16.35 -17.48
C THR A 799 -60.44 -16.68 -16.71
N GLU A 800 -61.24 -15.65 -16.40
CA GLU A 800 -62.52 -15.81 -15.72
C GLU A 800 -63.56 -16.51 -16.61
N ALA A 801 -63.61 -16.18 -17.90
CA ALA A 801 -64.43 -16.90 -18.87
C ALA A 801 -64.02 -18.38 -18.97
N PHE A 802 -62.72 -18.69 -18.95
CA PHE A 802 -62.24 -20.07 -18.95
C PHE A 802 -62.61 -20.81 -17.65
N ARG A 803 -62.49 -20.15 -16.49
CA ARG A 803 -62.93 -20.72 -15.21
C ARG A 803 -64.43 -21.00 -15.18
N LEU A 804 -65.25 -20.04 -15.62
CA LEU A 804 -66.71 -20.20 -15.66
C LEU A 804 -67.13 -21.30 -16.63
N ARG A 805 -66.42 -21.45 -17.75
CA ARG A 805 -66.63 -22.55 -18.69
C ARG A 805 -66.30 -23.90 -18.06
N ASN A 806 -65.16 -24.02 -17.38
CA ASN A 806 -64.80 -25.24 -16.67
C ASN A 806 -65.81 -25.57 -15.56
N ALA A 807 -66.26 -24.57 -14.79
CA ALA A 807 -67.28 -24.76 -13.76
C ALA A 807 -68.64 -25.19 -14.35
N LEU A 808 -68.99 -24.68 -15.54
CA LEU A 808 -70.18 -25.11 -16.28
C LEU A 808 -70.05 -26.56 -16.76
N ASP A 809 -68.88 -26.93 -17.29
CA ASP A 809 -68.59 -28.29 -17.74
C ASP A 809 -68.63 -29.28 -16.55
N GLU A 810 -68.01 -28.93 -15.41
CA GLU A 810 -68.08 -29.69 -14.16
C GLU A 810 -69.53 -29.82 -13.65
N SER A 811 -70.30 -28.73 -13.66
CA SER A 811 -71.72 -28.78 -13.27
C SER A 811 -72.54 -29.64 -14.23
N ASN A 812 -72.24 -29.64 -15.52
CA ASN A 812 -72.89 -30.51 -16.50
C ASN A 812 -72.55 -31.98 -16.26
N GLU A 813 -71.28 -32.29 -15.95
CA GLU A 813 -70.85 -33.64 -15.57
C GLU A 813 -71.56 -34.11 -14.29
N GLN A 814 -71.72 -33.24 -13.29
CA GLN A 814 -72.49 -33.53 -12.08
C GLN A 814 -73.97 -33.80 -12.40
N ILE A 815 -74.59 -33.00 -13.27
CA ILE A 815 -75.98 -33.23 -13.73
C ILE A 815 -76.09 -34.59 -14.43
N GLU A 816 -75.15 -34.94 -15.31
CA GLU A 816 -75.14 -36.23 -15.99
C GLU A 816 -74.88 -37.39 -15.01
N ALA A 817 -74.05 -37.21 -13.99
CA ALA A 817 -73.86 -38.19 -12.93
C ALA A 817 -75.16 -38.44 -12.14
N VAL A 818 -75.85 -37.38 -11.71
CA VAL A 818 -77.13 -37.47 -11.00
C VAL A 818 -78.23 -38.09 -11.88
N LYS A 819 -78.24 -37.82 -13.20
CA LYS A 819 -79.16 -38.49 -14.13
C LYS A 819 -78.89 -40.00 -14.22
N ARG A 820 -77.62 -40.42 -14.27
CA ARG A 820 -77.26 -41.84 -14.25
C ARG A 820 -77.70 -42.50 -12.94
N GLU A 821 -77.43 -41.86 -11.82
CA GLU A 821 -77.82 -42.35 -10.49
C GLU A 821 -79.34 -42.49 -10.36
N ASN A 822 -80.12 -41.49 -10.80
CA ASN A 822 -81.59 -41.60 -10.84
C ASN A 822 -82.08 -42.75 -11.73
N LYS A 823 -81.40 -43.01 -12.85
CA LYS A 823 -81.73 -44.13 -13.73
C LYS A 823 -81.44 -45.47 -13.05
N THR A 824 -80.32 -45.58 -12.34
CA THR A 824 -79.97 -46.75 -11.53
C THR A 824 -81.01 -46.96 -10.42
N LEU A 825 -81.31 -45.94 -9.62
CA LEU A 825 -82.32 -46.01 -8.56
C LEU A 825 -83.72 -46.35 -9.10
N SER A 826 -84.09 -45.84 -10.27
CA SER A 826 -85.35 -46.20 -10.93
C SER A 826 -85.37 -47.66 -11.35
N GLN A 827 -84.24 -48.19 -11.83
CA GLN A 827 -84.11 -49.60 -12.17
C GLN A 827 -84.16 -50.48 -10.91
N GLU A 828 -83.48 -50.10 -9.83
CA GLU A 828 -83.55 -50.79 -8.54
C GLU A 828 -84.96 -50.79 -7.96
N LEU A 829 -85.68 -49.67 -8.01
CA LEU A 829 -87.08 -49.59 -7.61
C LEU A 829 -87.96 -50.51 -8.46
N LYS A 830 -87.70 -50.60 -9.76
CA LYS A 830 -88.40 -51.53 -10.65
C LYS A 830 -88.09 -52.98 -10.29
N ASP A 831 -86.82 -53.32 -10.06
CA ASP A 831 -86.40 -54.67 -9.70
C ASP A 831 -86.98 -55.09 -8.32
N LEU A 832 -87.03 -54.17 -7.35
CA LEU A 832 -87.69 -54.37 -6.06
C LEU A 832 -89.22 -54.47 -6.20
N HIS A 833 -89.82 -53.68 -7.09
CA HIS A 833 -91.25 -53.78 -7.39
C HIS A 833 -91.61 -55.11 -8.05
N ASP A 834 -90.78 -55.57 -8.99
CA ASP A 834 -90.91 -56.88 -9.63
C ASP A 834 -90.71 -58.01 -8.60
N GLN A 835 -89.79 -57.85 -7.63
CA GLN A 835 -89.63 -58.76 -6.49
C GLN A 835 -90.86 -58.78 -5.56
N LEU A 836 -91.50 -57.63 -5.30
CA LEU A 836 -92.71 -57.53 -4.50
C LEU A 836 -93.96 -58.08 -5.22
N GLY A 837 -94.01 -57.97 -6.54
CA GLY A 837 -95.10 -58.49 -7.39
C GLY A 837 -95.13 -60.01 -7.54
N GLU A 838 -94.04 -60.70 -7.18
CA GLU A 838 -93.91 -62.16 -7.27
C GLU A 838 -94.45 -62.94 -6.05
N GLY A 839 -95.03 -62.26 -5.05
CA GLY A 839 -95.41 -62.79 -3.71
C GLY A 839 -96.48 -63.89 -3.61
N GLY A 840 -96.63 -64.75 -4.62
CA GLY A 840 -97.55 -65.89 -4.66
C GLY A 840 -96.88 -67.26 -4.81
N LYS A 841 -95.56 -67.40 -4.65
CA LYS A 841 -94.88 -68.68 -4.91
C LYS A 841 -93.79 -69.04 -3.88
N SER A 842 -94.13 -69.17 -2.60
CA SER A 842 -93.19 -69.54 -1.52
C SER A 842 -92.26 -70.75 -1.81
N VAL A 843 -92.68 -71.73 -2.62
CA VAL A 843 -91.82 -72.88 -3.00
C VAL A 843 -91.01 -72.62 -4.28
N HIS A 844 -91.58 -71.88 -5.24
CA HIS A 844 -90.88 -71.52 -6.47
C HIS A 844 -89.86 -70.40 -6.23
N GLU A 845 -90.14 -69.49 -5.31
CA GLU A 845 -89.22 -68.46 -4.81
C GLU A 845 -88.05 -69.07 -4.07
N LEU A 846 -88.25 -70.11 -3.25
CA LEU A 846 -87.14 -70.85 -2.65
C LEU A 846 -86.27 -71.55 -3.69
N GLN A 847 -86.85 -72.13 -4.74
CA GLN A 847 -86.09 -72.69 -5.87
C GLN A 847 -85.40 -71.63 -6.72
N LYS A 848 -86.02 -70.46 -6.91
CA LYS A 848 -85.46 -69.33 -7.66
C LYS A 848 -84.34 -68.66 -6.86
N HIS A 849 -84.49 -68.50 -5.55
CA HIS A 849 -83.45 -68.03 -4.64
C HIS A 849 -82.31 -69.03 -4.54
N ARG A 850 -82.59 -70.34 -4.47
CA ARG A 850 -81.53 -71.35 -4.52
C ARG A 850 -80.76 -71.28 -5.84
N ARG A 851 -81.44 -71.17 -6.99
CA ARG A 851 -80.76 -70.99 -8.29
C ARG A 851 -80.00 -69.67 -8.39
N ARG A 852 -80.53 -68.59 -7.82
CA ARG A 852 -79.87 -67.28 -7.80
C ARG A 852 -78.63 -67.31 -6.90
N LEU A 853 -78.70 -67.97 -5.74
CA LEU A 853 -77.55 -68.18 -4.86
C LEU A 853 -76.53 -69.17 -5.46
N GLU A 854 -76.98 -70.18 -6.23
CA GLU A 854 -76.08 -71.05 -7.00
C GLU A 854 -75.36 -70.26 -8.11
N LEU A 855 -76.07 -69.36 -8.82
CA LEU A 855 -75.47 -68.46 -9.81
C LEU A 855 -74.53 -67.42 -9.18
N GLU A 856 -74.92 -66.76 -8.09
CA GLU A 856 -74.05 -65.82 -7.38
C GLU A 856 -72.82 -66.52 -6.82
N LYS A 857 -72.95 -67.77 -6.36
CA LYS A 857 -71.80 -68.59 -5.95
C LYS A 857 -70.90 -68.91 -7.14
N GLU A 858 -71.46 -69.26 -8.30
CA GLU A 858 -70.69 -69.51 -9.53
C GLU A 858 -69.98 -68.23 -10.02
N GLU A 859 -70.65 -67.07 -9.98
CA GLU A 859 -70.05 -65.77 -10.34
C GLU A 859 -68.95 -65.34 -9.36
N LEU A 860 -69.15 -65.53 -8.06
CA LEU A 860 -68.12 -65.26 -7.05
C LEU A 860 -66.95 -66.23 -7.15
N GLN A 861 -67.21 -67.50 -7.48
CA GLN A 861 -66.16 -68.49 -7.72
C GLN A 861 -65.36 -68.12 -8.97
N GLN A 862 -66.03 -67.73 -10.06
CA GLN A 862 -65.38 -67.26 -11.28
C GLN A 862 -64.51 -66.03 -11.03
N ALA A 863 -65.01 -65.05 -10.26
CA ALA A 863 -64.24 -63.85 -9.92
C ALA A 863 -63.04 -64.16 -9.00
N LEU A 864 -63.17 -65.14 -8.11
CA LEU A 864 -62.06 -65.62 -7.29
C LEU A 864 -61.02 -66.34 -8.15
N ASP A 865 -61.44 -67.26 -9.02
CA ASP A 865 -60.56 -68.00 -9.92
C ASP A 865 -59.82 -67.03 -10.88
N ASP A 866 -60.48 -65.98 -11.38
CA ASP A 866 -59.86 -64.94 -12.22
C ASP A 866 -58.85 -64.08 -11.42
N ALA A 867 -59.13 -63.78 -10.15
CA ALA A 867 -58.21 -63.05 -9.27
C ALA A 867 -57.00 -63.91 -8.86
N GLU A 868 -57.22 -65.20 -8.59
CA GLU A 868 -56.15 -66.18 -8.33
C GLU A 868 -55.29 -66.39 -9.58
N ALA A 869 -55.88 -66.49 -10.77
CA ALA A 869 -55.13 -66.56 -12.03
C ALA A 869 -54.33 -65.28 -12.31
N ALA A 870 -54.86 -64.11 -11.99
CA ALA A 870 -54.12 -62.84 -12.10
C ALA A 870 -52.96 -62.77 -11.11
N LEU A 871 -53.16 -63.26 -9.88
CA LEU A 871 -52.12 -63.35 -8.85
C LEU A 871 -51.03 -64.36 -9.26
N GLU A 872 -51.40 -65.55 -9.72
CA GLU A 872 -50.47 -66.56 -10.23
C GLU A 872 -49.68 -66.06 -11.44
N ALA A 873 -50.31 -65.29 -12.34
CA ALA A 873 -49.62 -64.66 -13.45
C ALA A 873 -48.64 -63.57 -12.98
N GLU A 874 -48.97 -62.81 -11.95
CA GLU A 874 -48.09 -61.79 -11.36
C GLU A 874 -46.93 -62.42 -10.59
N GLU A 875 -47.19 -63.46 -9.79
CA GLU A 875 -46.19 -64.26 -9.09
C GLU A 875 -45.28 -64.99 -10.09
N SER A 876 -45.83 -65.54 -11.17
CA SER A 876 -45.05 -66.17 -12.24
C SER A 876 -44.14 -65.15 -12.94
N LYS A 877 -44.64 -63.93 -13.17
CA LYS A 877 -43.85 -62.84 -13.77
C LYS A 877 -42.75 -62.34 -12.83
N ASP A 878 -43.03 -62.23 -11.54
CA ASP A 878 -42.04 -61.87 -10.52
C ASP A 878 -41.00 -62.98 -10.33
N LEU A 879 -41.41 -64.24 -10.39
CA LEU A 879 -40.52 -65.40 -10.41
C LEU A 879 -39.69 -65.44 -11.68
N GLU A 880 -40.25 -65.09 -12.85
CA GLU A 880 -39.53 -65.01 -14.12
C GLU A 880 -38.50 -63.86 -14.11
N ILE A 881 -38.87 -62.69 -13.57
CA ILE A 881 -37.95 -61.56 -13.33
C ILE A 881 -36.87 -61.93 -12.31
N ALA A 882 -37.22 -62.63 -11.24
CA ALA A 882 -36.26 -63.10 -10.24
C ALA A 882 -35.32 -64.16 -10.82
N LEU A 883 -35.83 -65.05 -11.67
CA LEU A 883 -35.07 -66.07 -12.38
C LEU A 883 -34.16 -65.44 -13.44
N ASP A 884 -34.62 -64.42 -14.16
CA ASP A 884 -33.80 -63.64 -15.09
C ASP A 884 -32.71 -62.85 -14.35
N HIS A 885 -33.03 -62.24 -13.21
CA HIS A 885 -32.01 -61.61 -12.36
C HIS A 885 -31.01 -62.63 -11.81
N ALA A 886 -31.47 -63.80 -11.37
CA ALA A 886 -30.60 -64.87 -10.89
C ALA A 886 -29.74 -65.45 -12.01
N ASN A 887 -30.31 -65.67 -13.21
CA ASN A 887 -29.58 -66.16 -14.38
C ASN A 887 -28.58 -65.11 -14.88
N LYS A 888 -28.94 -63.84 -14.89
CA LYS A 888 -28.04 -62.74 -15.27
C LYS A 888 -26.92 -62.57 -14.25
N ALA A 889 -27.23 -62.63 -12.96
CA ALA A 889 -26.22 -62.67 -11.89
C ALA A 889 -25.33 -63.91 -11.97
N ASN A 890 -25.86 -65.07 -12.36
CA ASN A 890 -25.10 -66.30 -12.54
C ASN A 890 -24.21 -66.24 -13.80
N VAL A 891 -24.69 -65.69 -14.91
CA VAL A 891 -23.89 -65.42 -16.12
C VAL A 891 -22.79 -64.40 -15.84
N ASP A 892 -23.10 -63.35 -15.08
CA ASP A 892 -22.11 -62.34 -14.69
C ASP A 892 -21.12 -62.90 -13.66
N ALA A 893 -21.56 -63.76 -12.73
CA ALA A 893 -20.69 -64.51 -11.84
C ALA A 893 -19.80 -65.50 -12.60
N GLN A 894 -20.32 -66.20 -13.62
CA GLN A 894 -19.53 -67.08 -14.47
C GLN A 894 -18.54 -66.31 -15.34
N LYS A 895 -18.93 -65.14 -15.89
CA LYS A 895 -18.00 -64.24 -16.60
C LYS A 895 -16.92 -63.70 -15.68
N ASN A 896 -17.28 -63.30 -14.46
CA ASN A 896 -16.33 -62.84 -13.46
C ASN A 896 -15.42 -63.98 -13.01
N MET A 897 -15.95 -65.18 -12.78
CA MET A 897 -15.16 -66.37 -12.46
C MET A 897 -14.24 -66.75 -13.62
N LYS A 898 -14.67 -66.60 -14.88
CA LYS A 898 -13.82 -66.80 -16.06
C LYS A 898 -12.75 -65.72 -16.18
N ARG A 899 -13.08 -64.44 -15.93
CA ARG A 899 -12.11 -63.34 -15.83
C ARG A 899 -11.11 -63.54 -14.69
N TYR A 900 -11.55 -64.06 -13.54
CA TYR A 900 -10.67 -64.39 -12.44
C TYR A 900 -9.83 -65.63 -12.76
N GLN A 901 -10.35 -66.62 -13.48
CA GLN A 901 -9.56 -67.77 -13.94
C GLN A 901 -8.53 -67.37 -15.00
N ASP A 902 -8.92 -66.53 -15.96
CA ASP A 902 -8.02 -65.99 -16.99
C ASP A 902 -6.99 -65.05 -16.37
N GLY A 903 -7.41 -64.21 -15.42
CA GLY A 903 -6.52 -63.34 -14.64
C GLY A 903 -5.59 -64.10 -13.70
N ILE A 904 -6.04 -65.19 -13.07
CA ILE A 904 -5.17 -66.11 -12.31
C ILE A 904 -4.18 -66.79 -13.26
N ARG A 905 -4.59 -67.16 -14.48
CA ARG A 905 -3.71 -67.78 -15.47
C ARG A 905 -2.68 -66.78 -16.01
N GLU A 906 -3.07 -65.52 -16.22
CA GLU A 906 -2.16 -64.42 -16.58
C GLU A 906 -1.21 -64.07 -15.43
N LEU A 907 -1.70 -64.01 -14.19
CA LEU A 907 -0.86 -63.79 -13.01
C LEU A 907 0.08 -64.98 -12.76
N GLN A 908 -0.36 -66.21 -13.01
CA GLN A 908 0.51 -67.39 -12.96
C GLN A 908 1.59 -67.30 -14.05
N GLN A 909 1.23 -66.92 -15.27
CA GLN A 909 2.19 -66.68 -16.35
C GLN A 909 3.17 -65.56 -15.99
N GLN A 910 2.69 -64.45 -15.42
CA GLN A 910 3.54 -63.35 -14.95
C GLN A 910 4.43 -63.75 -13.78
N ILE A 911 3.96 -64.58 -12.86
CA ILE A 911 4.77 -65.12 -11.77
C ILE A 911 5.82 -66.08 -12.32
N GLU A 912 5.49 -66.93 -13.29
CA GLU A 912 6.46 -67.81 -13.96
C GLU A 912 7.50 -66.99 -14.75
N ASP A 913 7.07 -65.96 -15.48
CA ASP A 913 7.96 -65.05 -16.21
C ASP A 913 8.83 -64.22 -15.25
N GLU A 914 8.27 -63.71 -14.15
CA GLU A 914 9.03 -63.02 -13.10
C GLU A 914 9.97 -63.96 -12.35
N GLN A 915 9.58 -65.20 -12.08
CA GLN A 915 10.46 -66.20 -11.47
C GLN A 915 11.60 -66.54 -12.40
N ARG A 916 11.33 -66.66 -13.70
CA ARG A 916 12.34 -66.88 -14.72
C ARG A 916 13.27 -65.67 -14.86
N ILE A 917 12.75 -64.44 -14.86
CA ILE A 917 13.57 -63.21 -14.83
C ILE A 917 14.37 -63.12 -13.52
N ARG A 918 13.79 -63.51 -12.37
CA ARG A 918 14.51 -63.56 -11.08
C ARG A 918 15.59 -64.64 -11.08
N GLU A 919 15.39 -65.77 -11.74
CA GLU A 919 16.42 -66.80 -11.94
C GLU A 919 17.51 -66.29 -12.88
N GLU A 920 17.16 -65.64 -14.00
CA GLU A 920 18.13 -65.00 -14.90
C GLU A 920 18.93 -63.89 -14.17
N VAL A 921 18.28 -63.08 -13.34
CA VAL A 921 18.92 -62.04 -12.51
C VAL A 921 19.73 -62.66 -11.38
N ARG A 922 19.29 -63.76 -10.77
CA ARG A 922 20.08 -64.52 -9.77
C ARG A 922 21.31 -65.15 -10.41
N ASP A 923 21.20 -65.68 -11.62
CA ASP A 923 22.33 -66.24 -12.35
C ASP A 923 23.29 -65.12 -12.76
N GLN A 924 22.77 -63.97 -13.23
CA GLN A 924 23.60 -62.77 -13.48
C GLN A 924 24.26 -62.26 -12.20
N LEU A 925 23.55 -62.24 -11.07
CA LEU A 925 24.08 -61.87 -9.76
C LEU A 925 25.12 -62.87 -9.29
N ALA A 926 24.90 -64.18 -9.40
CA ALA A 926 25.88 -65.21 -9.04
C ALA A 926 27.12 -65.15 -9.95
N THR A 927 26.95 -64.79 -11.22
CA THR A 927 28.06 -64.58 -12.16
C THR A 927 28.82 -63.29 -11.81
N ALA A 928 28.11 -62.23 -11.41
CA ALA A 928 28.69 -60.98 -10.93
C ALA A 928 29.36 -61.14 -9.56
N GLU A 929 28.82 -61.96 -8.66
CA GLU A 929 29.38 -62.32 -7.36
C GLU A 929 30.61 -63.18 -7.53
N ARG A 930 30.64 -64.13 -8.48
CA ARG A 930 31.87 -64.85 -8.84
C ARG A 930 32.93 -63.93 -9.44
N ARG A 931 32.54 -62.97 -10.29
CA ARG A 931 33.46 -61.92 -10.80
C ARG A 931 33.95 -61.01 -9.67
N ALA A 932 33.08 -60.65 -8.73
CA ALA A 932 33.42 -59.83 -7.59
C ALA A 932 34.31 -60.58 -6.61
N GLN A 933 34.09 -61.89 -6.39
CA GLN A 933 35.00 -62.75 -5.62
C GLN A 933 36.34 -62.92 -6.32
N MET A 934 36.37 -63.09 -7.65
CA MET A 934 37.64 -63.11 -8.40
C MET A 934 38.37 -61.77 -8.29
N LEU A 935 37.67 -60.64 -8.41
CA LEU A 935 38.24 -59.31 -8.21
C LEU A 935 38.63 -59.07 -6.74
N GLN A 936 37.93 -59.67 -5.78
CA GLN A 936 38.26 -59.62 -4.36
C GLN A 936 39.51 -60.45 -4.07
N THR A 937 39.65 -61.63 -4.66
CA THR A 937 40.88 -62.44 -4.56
C THR A 937 42.03 -61.79 -5.32
N GLU A 938 41.80 -61.18 -6.48
CA GLU A 938 42.82 -60.38 -7.18
C GLU A 938 43.20 -59.14 -6.35
N LYS A 939 42.23 -58.50 -5.67
CA LYS A 939 42.50 -57.40 -4.75
C LYS A 939 43.24 -57.88 -3.51
N GLU A 940 42.93 -59.06 -2.97
CA GLU A 940 43.64 -59.66 -1.83
C GLU A 940 45.05 -60.09 -2.22
N ASP A 941 45.25 -60.66 -3.41
CA ASP A 941 46.56 -61.00 -3.97
C ASP A 941 47.36 -59.72 -4.29
N LEU A 942 46.72 -58.68 -4.83
CA LEU A 942 47.34 -57.37 -5.01
C LEU A 942 47.59 -56.66 -3.68
N ALA A 943 46.78 -56.88 -2.65
CA ALA A 943 46.97 -56.33 -1.31
C ALA A 943 48.07 -57.07 -0.55
N VAL A 944 48.21 -58.39 -0.72
CA VAL A 944 49.34 -59.19 -0.21
C VAL A 944 50.61 -58.82 -0.96
N ASN A 945 50.57 -58.66 -2.29
CA ASN A 945 51.69 -58.18 -3.07
C ASN A 945 52.05 -56.73 -2.71
N PHE A 946 51.07 -55.88 -2.43
CA PHE A 946 51.26 -54.51 -1.97
C PHE A 946 51.76 -54.46 -0.53
N GLU A 947 51.30 -55.31 0.39
CA GLU A 947 51.83 -55.43 1.75
C GLU A 947 53.24 -56.03 1.75
N GLN A 948 53.54 -56.96 0.84
CA GLN A 948 54.86 -57.54 0.69
C GLN A 948 55.81 -56.54 0.02
N ALA A 949 55.32 -55.71 -0.92
CA ALA A 949 56.04 -54.57 -1.50
C ALA A 949 56.20 -53.41 -0.50
N GLU A 950 55.22 -53.13 0.36
CA GLU A 950 55.30 -52.13 1.43
C GLU A 950 56.20 -52.61 2.58
N ARG A 951 56.19 -53.90 2.93
CA ARG A 951 57.13 -54.48 3.90
C ARG A 951 58.55 -54.50 3.34
N SER A 952 58.75 -54.90 2.09
CA SER A 952 60.08 -54.82 1.47
C SER A 952 60.55 -53.39 1.21
N ARG A 953 59.65 -52.43 0.94
CA ARG A 953 59.95 -50.99 0.89
C ARG A 953 60.25 -50.42 2.27
N ARG A 954 59.49 -50.75 3.32
CA ARG A 954 59.76 -50.32 4.70
C ARG A 954 61.01 -50.98 5.28
N GLN A 955 61.30 -52.22 4.92
CA GLN A 955 62.54 -52.92 5.28
C GLN A 955 63.73 -52.31 4.54
N ALA A 956 63.60 -51.98 3.24
CA ALA A 956 64.65 -51.28 2.49
C ALA A 956 64.83 -49.81 2.93
N GLU A 957 63.78 -49.14 3.39
CA GLU A 957 63.83 -47.77 3.97
C GLU A 957 64.42 -47.77 5.40
N LEU A 958 64.20 -48.81 6.21
CA LEU A 958 64.87 -49.04 7.49
C LEU A 958 66.34 -49.46 7.31
N GLU A 959 66.63 -50.37 6.38
CA GLU A 959 68.00 -50.80 6.06
C GLU A 959 68.81 -49.67 5.39
N ALA A 960 68.19 -48.72 4.69
CA ALA A 960 68.85 -47.52 4.15
C ALA A 960 69.11 -46.43 5.22
N VAL A 961 68.38 -46.43 6.33
CA VAL A 961 68.60 -45.55 7.49
C VAL A 961 69.61 -46.18 8.46
N GLU A 962 69.54 -47.49 8.69
CA GLU A 962 70.51 -48.25 9.49
C GLU A 962 71.85 -48.44 8.78
N ALA A 963 71.90 -48.54 7.44
CA ALA A 963 73.16 -48.52 6.67
C ALA A 963 73.86 -47.15 6.67
N ARG A 964 73.12 -46.05 6.90
CA ARG A 964 73.68 -44.70 7.10
C ARG A 964 74.25 -44.46 8.50
N GLU A 965 73.81 -45.24 9.50
CA GLU A 965 74.34 -45.19 10.88
C GLU A 965 75.42 -46.26 11.13
N THR A 966 75.36 -47.42 10.46
CA THR A 966 76.37 -48.49 10.56
C THR A 966 77.63 -48.25 9.69
N ILE A 967 77.57 -47.42 8.64
CA ILE A 967 78.76 -46.95 7.91
C ILE A 967 79.59 -45.93 8.72
N ASN A 968 78.98 -45.22 9.69
CA ASN A 968 79.69 -44.35 10.62
C ASN A 968 80.24 -45.08 11.87
N ALA A 969 79.75 -46.29 12.19
CA ALA A 969 80.23 -47.09 13.32
C ALA A 969 81.22 -48.21 12.90
N LEU A 970 81.19 -48.68 11.64
CA LEU A 970 82.17 -49.62 11.09
C LEU A 970 83.38 -48.94 10.42
N SER A 971 83.57 -47.65 10.68
CA SER A 971 84.85 -46.94 10.59
C SER A 971 85.73 -47.13 11.84
N ASN A 972 85.26 -47.84 12.89
CA ASN A 972 86.02 -48.06 14.14
C ASN A 972 86.18 -49.53 14.55
N SER A 973 85.83 -50.50 13.71
CA SER A 973 86.05 -51.92 14.03
C SER A 973 86.34 -52.76 12.79
N ASN A 974 87.21 -52.25 11.93
CA ASN A 974 87.81 -53.05 10.86
C ASN A 974 89.14 -53.65 11.34
N ALA A 975 89.10 -54.53 12.35
CA ALA A 975 90.32 -55.24 12.81
C ALA A 975 90.04 -56.44 13.74
N SER A 976 89.28 -57.44 13.27
CA SER A 976 89.51 -58.82 13.72
C SER A 976 89.08 -59.83 12.64
N LEU A 977 89.93 -59.91 11.62
CA LEU A 977 90.28 -61.13 10.86
C LEU A 977 90.11 -62.41 11.71
N SER A 978 89.85 -63.62 11.24
CA SER A 978 89.67 -64.25 9.91
C SER A 978 89.83 -65.76 10.18
N ALA A 979 89.26 -66.62 9.32
CA ALA A 979 89.63 -68.02 9.09
C ALA A 979 89.11 -69.05 10.14
N THR A 980 88.57 -70.22 9.80
CA THR A 980 88.70 -71.14 8.64
C THR A 980 87.42 -72.01 8.55
N LYS A 981 86.97 -72.55 7.41
CA LYS A 981 87.69 -73.50 6.53
C LYS A 981 87.24 -73.45 5.06
N GLN A 982 88.25 -73.69 4.23
CA GLN A 982 88.33 -73.86 2.78
C GLN A 982 87.46 -75.00 2.22
N MET A 983 86.97 -74.84 0.98
CA MET A 983 87.50 -75.51 -0.23
C MET A 983 86.37 -75.77 -1.25
N ASN A 984 86.35 -74.98 -2.33
CA ASN A 984 86.30 -75.44 -3.73
C ASN A 984 86.32 -74.23 -4.70
N ASP A 985 87.40 -73.46 -4.61
CA ASP A 985 87.75 -72.39 -5.54
C ASP A 985 88.21 -72.96 -6.90
N LEU A 986 88.03 -72.14 -7.95
CA LEU A 986 88.61 -72.23 -9.32
C LEU A 986 87.72 -72.72 -10.49
N LEU A 987 86.43 -73.06 -10.32
CA LEU A 987 85.59 -73.44 -11.49
C LEU A 987 84.41 -72.51 -11.84
N ASN A 988 83.91 -71.70 -10.89
CA ASN A 988 82.72 -70.85 -11.13
C ASN A 988 83.04 -69.38 -11.47
N GLU A 989 84.27 -68.91 -11.26
CA GLU A 989 84.69 -67.52 -11.54
C GLU A 989 84.92 -67.22 -13.03
N LEU A 990 84.95 -68.23 -13.92
CA LEU A 990 85.05 -68.01 -15.36
C LEU A 990 83.67 -67.78 -16.03
N LYS A 991 82.58 -68.35 -15.51
CA LYS A 991 81.23 -68.22 -16.09
C LYS A 991 80.52 -66.92 -15.70
N HIS A 992 80.76 -66.40 -14.50
CA HIS A 992 80.15 -65.14 -14.04
C HIS A 992 80.75 -63.87 -14.69
N SER A 993 81.95 -63.98 -15.27
CA SER A 993 82.61 -62.88 -15.98
C SER A 993 82.06 -62.71 -17.41
N GLU A 994 81.74 -63.80 -18.11
CA GLU A 994 81.17 -63.75 -19.47
C GLU A 994 79.70 -63.27 -19.52
N GLU A 995 78.90 -63.53 -18.48
CA GLU A 995 77.50 -63.08 -18.41
C GLU A 995 77.36 -61.58 -18.06
N ARG A 996 78.30 -61.00 -17.31
CA ARG A 996 78.30 -59.55 -17.01
C ARG A 996 78.69 -58.70 -18.22
N SER A 997 79.59 -59.20 -19.07
CA SER A 997 80.00 -58.51 -20.30
C SER A 997 78.87 -58.44 -21.36
N LYS A 998 78.06 -59.50 -21.49
CA LYS A 998 76.93 -59.51 -22.43
C LYS A 998 75.74 -58.63 -22.01
N LYS A 999 75.46 -58.50 -20.69
CA LYS A 999 74.40 -57.61 -20.18
C LYS A 999 74.72 -56.13 -20.37
N ALA A 1000 75.96 -55.72 -20.09
CA ALA A 1000 76.39 -54.33 -20.26
C ALA A 1000 76.32 -53.85 -21.72
N SER A 1001 76.52 -54.74 -22.70
CA SER A 1001 76.42 -54.42 -24.13
C SER A 1001 74.97 -54.22 -24.60
N ILE A 1002 74.04 -55.03 -24.08
CA ILE A 1002 72.60 -54.93 -24.40
C ILE A 1002 71.99 -53.67 -23.77
N ASP A 1003 72.37 -53.33 -22.54
CA ASP A 1003 71.87 -52.13 -21.86
C ASP A 1003 72.36 -50.83 -22.53
N ALA A 1004 73.58 -50.83 -23.07
CA ALA A 1004 74.11 -49.69 -23.83
C ALA A 1004 73.39 -49.49 -25.18
N ALA A 1005 72.99 -50.56 -25.86
CA ALA A 1005 72.20 -50.47 -27.11
C ALA A 1005 70.78 -49.93 -26.84
N ARG A 1006 70.15 -50.40 -25.76
CA ARG A 1006 68.81 -49.98 -25.35
C ARG A 1006 68.75 -48.50 -24.94
N LEU A 1007 69.73 -48.02 -24.18
CA LEU A 1007 69.84 -46.61 -23.79
C LEU A 1007 70.02 -45.68 -25.01
N SER A 1008 70.70 -46.14 -26.06
CA SER A 1008 70.87 -45.38 -27.30
C SER A 1008 69.56 -45.29 -28.10
N GLU A 1009 68.74 -46.34 -28.08
CA GLU A 1009 67.44 -46.40 -28.76
C GLU A 1009 66.37 -45.59 -28.00
N GLU A 1010 66.37 -45.65 -26.67
CA GLU A 1010 65.52 -44.82 -25.80
C GLU A 1010 65.85 -43.32 -25.95
N LEU A 1011 67.14 -42.94 -26.04
CA LEU A 1011 67.53 -41.54 -26.28
C LEU A 1011 67.05 -41.02 -27.65
N ARG A 1012 66.99 -41.89 -28.66
CA ARG A 1012 66.54 -41.52 -30.02
C ARG A 1012 65.01 -41.38 -30.07
N ALA A 1013 64.28 -42.26 -29.40
CA ALA A 1013 62.83 -42.15 -29.25
C ALA A 1013 62.43 -40.86 -28.50
N GLU A 1014 63.17 -40.50 -27.45
CA GLU A 1014 62.91 -39.28 -26.68
C GLU A 1014 63.21 -38.01 -27.48
N GLN A 1015 64.24 -38.04 -28.35
CA GLN A 1015 64.53 -36.94 -29.27
C GLN A 1015 63.45 -36.75 -30.35
N GLU A 1016 62.89 -37.82 -30.91
CA GLU A 1016 61.74 -37.71 -31.84
C GLU A 1016 60.46 -37.23 -31.12
N HIS A 1017 60.22 -37.68 -29.89
CA HIS A 1017 59.08 -37.25 -29.09
C HIS A 1017 59.18 -35.76 -28.74
N ALA A 1018 60.36 -35.26 -28.39
CA ALA A 1018 60.59 -33.84 -28.14
C ALA A 1018 60.37 -32.97 -29.39
N GLN A 1019 60.79 -33.44 -30.57
CA GLN A 1019 60.56 -32.72 -31.83
C GLN A 1019 59.09 -32.69 -32.24
N ASN A 1020 58.32 -33.74 -31.98
CA ASN A 1020 56.87 -33.75 -32.22
C ASN A 1020 56.12 -32.83 -31.27
N LEU A 1021 56.52 -32.76 -29.99
CA LEU A 1021 55.94 -31.82 -29.03
C LEU A 1021 56.20 -30.35 -29.42
N ASP A 1022 57.38 -30.01 -29.94
CA ASP A 1022 57.67 -28.63 -30.38
C ASP A 1022 56.87 -28.23 -31.63
N ARG A 1023 56.56 -29.19 -32.52
CA ARG A 1023 55.64 -28.96 -33.67
C ARG A 1023 54.20 -28.75 -33.22
N GLN A 1024 53.71 -29.55 -32.28
CA GLN A 1024 52.35 -29.39 -31.74
C GLN A 1024 52.20 -28.06 -30.98
N ARG A 1025 53.22 -27.64 -30.21
CA ARG A 1025 53.22 -26.34 -29.52
C ARG A 1025 53.07 -25.17 -30.49
N LYS A 1026 53.82 -25.19 -31.61
CA LYS A 1026 53.70 -24.16 -32.66
C LYS A 1026 52.33 -24.17 -33.35
N GLY A 1027 51.72 -25.33 -33.50
CA GLY A 1027 50.34 -25.46 -33.99
C GLY A 1027 49.32 -24.79 -33.06
N TYR A 1028 49.44 -25.02 -31.75
CA TYR A 1028 48.55 -24.40 -30.76
C TYR A 1028 48.79 -22.89 -30.60
N GLU A 1029 50.03 -22.40 -30.71
CA GLU A 1029 50.32 -20.95 -30.71
C GLU A 1029 49.65 -20.22 -31.89
N LEU A 1030 49.57 -20.86 -33.06
CA LEU A 1030 48.89 -20.30 -34.24
C LEU A 1030 47.36 -20.30 -34.07
N GLN A 1031 46.78 -21.37 -33.51
CA GLN A 1031 45.34 -21.43 -33.21
C GLN A 1031 44.92 -20.41 -32.15
N PHE A 1032 45.76 -20.19 -31.13
CA PHE A 1032 45.51 -19.18 -30.10
C PHE A 1032 45.49 -17.77 -30.68
N LYS A 1033 46.38 -17.45 -31.63
CA LYS A 1033 46.38 -16.15 -32.32
C LYS A 1033 45.15 -15.92 -33.20
N ASP A 1034 44.66 -16.94 -33.91
CA ASP A 1034 43.43 -16.81 -34.72
C ASP A 1034 42.19 -16.65 -33.83
N LEU A 1035 42.13 -17.34 -32.69
CA LEU A 1035 41.05 -17.19 -31.71
C LEU A 1035 41.07 -15.81 -31.04
N GLN A 1036 42.24 -15.27 -30.73
CA GLN A 1036 42.36 -13.92 -30.17
C GLN A 1036 41.87 -12.85 -31.17
N ALA A 1037 42.22 -12.96 -32.46
CA ALA A 1037 41.76 -12.01 -33.47
C ALA A 1037 40.23 -12.03 -33.67
N ARG A 1038 39.60 -13.21 -33.58
CA ARG A 1038 38.14 -13.35 -33.65
C ARG A 1038 37.43 -12.84 -32.41
N LEU A 1039 38.06 -12.96 -31.24
CA LEU A 1039 37.55 -12.38 -29.99
C LEU A 1039 37.51 -10.85 -30.10
N ASP A 1040 38.61 -10.23 -30.56
CA ASP A 1040 38.71 -8.77 -30.70
C ASP A 1040 37.69 -8.21 -31.73
N GLU A 1041 37.41 -8.93 -32.83
CA GLU A 1041 36.35 -8.56 -33.78
C GLU A 1041 34.92 -8.71 -33.21
N ALA A 1042 34.67 -9.76 -32.42
CA ALA A 1042 33.37 -9.99 -31.77
C ALA A 1042 33.09 -8.94 -30.69
N GLU A 1043 34.11 -8.56 -29.91
CA GLU A 1043 34.03 -7.50 -28.90
C GLU A 1043 33.72 -6.13 -29.54
N GLY A 1044 34.36 -5.82 -30.67
CA GLY A 1044 34.10 -4.56 -31.41
C GLY A 1044 32.67 -4.43 -31.95
N LEU A 1045 32.05 -5.54 -32.36
CA LEU A 1045 30.65 -5.56 -32.82
C LEU A 1045 29.66 -5.51 -31.66
N ALA A 1046 29.96 -6.18 -30.53
CA ALA A 1046 29.13 -6.15 -29.33
C ALA A 1046 29.06 -4.74 -28.69
N LEU A 1047 30.18 -4.00 -28.67
CA LEU A 1047 30.26 -2.63 -28.13
C LEU A 1047 29.37 -1.62 -28.87
N LYS A 1048 29.21 -1.75 -30.19
CA LYS A 1048 28.36 -0.83 -30.98
C LYS A 1048 26.87 -1.16 -30.88
N GLY A 1049 26.50 -2.44 -30.70
CA GLY A 1049 25.12 -2.87 -30.47
C GLY A 1049 24.64 -2.60 -29.03
N GLY A 1050 25.51 -2.79 -28.04
CA GLY A 1050 25.22 -2.64 -26.62
C GLY A 1050 24.77 -1.22 -26.26
N LYS A 1051 25.45 -0.18 -26.74
CA LYS A 1051 25.13 1.23 -26.40
C LYS A 1051 23.70 1.66 -26.77
N LYS A 1052 23.13 1.13 -27.86
CA LYS A 1052 21.73 1.44 -28.25
C LYS A 1052 20.69 0.71 -27.40
N ILE A 1053 21.04 -0.46 -26.88
CA ILE A 1053 20.18 -1.27 -26.01
C ILE A 1053 20.25 -0.72 -24.58
N ILE A 1054 21.44 -0.36 -24.11
CA ILE A 1054 21.68 0.29 -22.81
C ILE A 1054 20.88 1.60 -22.71
N ALA A 1055 20.95 2.49 -23.71
CA ALA A 1055 20.15 3.73 -23.69
C ALA A 1055 18.62 3.48 -23.65
N LYS A 1056 18.12 2.37 -24.22
CA LYS A 1056 16.71 1.97 -24.11
C LYS A 1056 16.38 1.36 -22.75
N MET A 1057 17.30 0.60 -22.17
CA MET A 1057 17.14 0.03 -20.83
C MET A 1057 17.23 1.11 -19.76
N GLU A 1058 18.13 2.08 -19.87
CA GLU A 1058 18.23 3.25 -18.98
C GLU A 1058 16.96 4.12 -18.99
N SER A 1059 16.34 4.31 -20.17
CA SER A 1059 15.02 4.97 -20.26
C SER A 1059 13.95 4.17 -19.53
N LYS A 1060 13.96 2.84 -19.69
CA LYS A 1060 12.98 1.95 -19.08
C LYS A 1060 13.18 1.79 -17.57
N ILE A 1061 14.43 1.86 -17.09
CA ILE A 1061 14.78 1.90 -15.68
C ILE A 1061 14.26 3.20 -15.07
N ARG A 1062 14.47 4.36 -15.71
CA ARG A 1062 13.88 5.62 -15.23
C ARG A 1062 12.36 5.60 -15.17
N ASP A 1063 11.71 4.97 -16.15
CA ASP A 1063 10.25 4.79 -16.14
C ASP A 1063 9.80 3.87 -15.00
N LEU A 1064 10.51 2.76 -14.77
CA LEU A 1064 10.22 1.80 -13.70
C LEU A 1064 10.54 2.35 -12.29
N GLU A 1065 11.58 3.17 -12.15
CA GLU A 1065 11.91 3.89 -10.92
C GLU A 1065 10.84 4.94 -10.58
N ALA A 1066 10.34 5.67 -11.60
CA ALA A 1066 9.22 6.60 -11.44
C ALA A 1066 7.90 5.88 -11.08
N GLU A 1067 7.67 4.69 -11.66
CA GLU A 1067 6.52 3.85 -11.29
C GLU A 1067 6.66 3.29 -9.87
N LEU A 1068 7.85 2.87 -9.45
CA LEU A 1068 8.13 2.36 -8.10
C LEU A 1068 7.97 3.46 -7.05
N ASP A 1069 8.45 4.68 -7.31
CA ASP A 1069 8.22 5.84 -6.45
C ASP A 1069 6.74 6.23 -6.40
N GLY A 1070 6.04 6.11 -7.54
CA GLY A 1070 4.60 6.29 -7.62
C GLY A 1070 3.81 5.24 -6.82
N GLU A 1071 4.25 3.98 -6.85
CA GLU A 1071 3.66 2.87 -6.11
C GLU A 1071 3.95 2.98 -4.61
N SER A 1072 5.15 3.42 -4.24
CA SER A 1072 5.55 3.70 -2.84
C SER A 1072 4.72 4.83 -2.23
N ARG A 1073 4.48 5.92 -2.97
CA ARG A 1073 3.57 7.00 -2.55
C ARG A 1073 2.13 6.53 -2.41
N ARG A 1074 1.63 5.75 -3.38
CA ARG A 1074 0.29 5.15 -3.32
C ARG A 1074 0.16 4.19 -2.14
N HIS A 1075 1.20 3.42 -1.82
CA HIS A 1075 1.24 2.53 -0.65
C HIS A 1075 1.21 3.33 0.67
N GLN A 1076 1.91 4.46 0.75
CA GLN A 1076 1.83 5.34 1.93
C GLN A 1076 0.45 6.00 2.08
N GLU A 1077 -0.19 6.38 0.98
CA GLU A 1077 -1.55 6.92 0.97
C GLU A 1077 -2.59 5.86 1.35
N THR A 1078 -2.51 4.64 0.82
CA THR A 1078 -3.39 3.53 1.23
C THR A 1078 -3.17 3.15 2.68
N HIS A 1079 -1.95 3.19 3.20
CA HIS A 1079 -1.69 2.94 4.62
C HIS A 1079 -2.25 4.05 5.53
N LYS A 1080 -2.23 5.32 5.08
CA LYS A 1080 -2.91 6.43 5.79
C LYS A 1080 -4.43 6.30 5.73
N HIS A 1081 -4.98 5.90 4.58
CA HIS A 1081 -6.41 5.63 4.42
C HIS A 1081 -6.85 4.43 5.27
N LEU A 1082 -6.05 3.38 5.35
CA LEU A 1082 -6.32 2.21 6.20
C LEU A 1082 -6.38 2.61 7.68
N ARG A 1083 -5.41 3.42 8.16
CA ARG A 1083 -5.44 3.95 9.54
C ARG A 1083 -6.68 4.80 9.83
N ASN A 1084 -7.08 5.64 8.88
CA ASN A 1084 -8.29 6.47 9.02
C ASN A 1084 -9.58 5.62 8.99
N LYS A 1085 -9.60 4.54 8.18
CA LYS A 1085 -10.72 3.60 8.12
C LYS A 1085 -10.78 2.71 9.36
N ASP A 1086 -9.64 2.28 9.92
CA ASP A 1086 -9.55 1.57 11.20
C ASP A 1086 -10.05 2.43 12.36
N ARG A 1087 -9.65 3.71 12.39
CA ARG A 1087 -10.17 4.65 13.39
C ARG A 1087 -11.68 4.81 13.27
N ARG A 1088 -12.20 4.96 12.05
CA ARG A 1088 -13.64 5.08 11.80
C ARG A 1088 -14.39 3.77 12.08
N ALA A 1089 -13.77 2.62 11.90
CA ALA A 1089 -14.33 1.32 12.26
C ALA A 1089 -14.43 1.18 13.78
N ARG A 1090 -13.42 1.64 14.55
CA ARG A 1090 -13.48 1.68 16.02
C ARG A 1090 -14.53 2.66 16.54
N GLU A 1091 -14.64 3.84 15.93
CA GLU A 1091 -15.69 4.82 16.26
C GLU A 1091 -17.10 4.26 15.95
N LEU A 1092 -17.28 3.56 14.83
CA LEU A 1092 -18.54 2.87 14.50
C LEU A 1092 -18.81 1.70 15.44
N GLN A 1093 -17.80 0.95 15.86
CA GLN A 1093 -17.94 -0.14 16.82
C GLN A 1093 -18.38 0.40 18.19
N PHE A 1094 -17.81 1.52 18.63
CA PHE A 1094 -18.25 2.23 19.84
C PHE A 1094 -19.69 2.73 19.71
N GLN A 1095 -20.07 3.30 18.56
CA GLN A 1095 -21.45 3.73 18.30
C GLN A 1095 -22.43 2.54 18.34
N VAL A 1096 -22.06 1.40 17.74
CA VAL A 1096 -22.88 0.18 17.77
C VAL A 1096 -23.03 -0.36 19.19
N GLU A 1097 -21.99 -0.29 20.03
CA GLU A 1097 -22.09 -0.66 21.44
C GLU A 1097 -22.98 0.30 22.25
N GLU A 1098 -22.96 1.59 21.93
CA GLU A 1098 -23.82 2.60 22.57
C GLU A 1098 -25.28 2.44 22.13
N ASP A 1099 -25.52 2.23 20.83
CA ASP A 1099 -26.83 1.95 20.25
C ASP A 1099 -27.41 0.62 20.78
N LYS A 1100 -26.57 -0.40 21.00
CA LYS A 1100 -26.98 -1.65 21.64
C LYS A 1100 -27.44 -1.41 23.09
N LYS A 1101 -26.69 -0.62 23.86
CA LYS A 1101 -27.10 -0.21 25.22
C LYS A 1101 -28.36 0.66 25.23
N ALA A 1102 -28.62 1.44 24.19
CA ALA A 1102 -29.85 2.20 24.02
C ALA A 1102 -31.04 1.30 23.64
N SER A 1103 -30.80 0.31 22.77
CA SER A 1103 -31.77 -0.71 22.37
C SER A 1103 -32.17 -1.61 23.54
N GLU A 1104 -31.22 -2.04 24.37
CA GLU A 1104 -31.50 -2.81 25.60
C GLU A 1104 -32.39 -2.01 26.56
N ARG A 1105 -32.09 -0.72 26.77
CA ARG A 1105 -32.95 0.19 27.56
C ARG A 1105 -34.35 0.35 26.96
N MET A 1106 -34.48 0.35 25.64
CA MET A 1106 -35.78 0.41 24.96
C MET A 1106 -36.55 -0.91 25.09
N TYR A 1107 -35.84 -2.05 25.03
CA TYR A 1107 -36.43 -3.37 25.23
C TYR A 1107 -37.01 -3.51 26.64
N ASP A 1108 -36.27 -3.08 27.67
CA ASP A 1108 -36.75 -3.04 29.05
C ASP A 1108 -37.99 -2.15 29.23
N LEU A 1109 -38.06 -1.03 28.49
CA LEU A 1109 -39.22 -0.15 28.51
C LEU A 1109 -40.43 -0.78 27.81
N VAL A 1110 -40.22 -1.43 26.67
CA VAL A 1110 -41.24 -2.17 25.93
C VAL A 1110 -41.79 -3.32 26.78
N GLU A 1111 -40.93 -4.06 27.49
CA GLU A 1111 -41.35 -5.15 28.37
C GLU A 1111 -42.19 -4.63 29.55
N LYS A 1112 -41.79 -3.50 30.16
CA LYS A 1112 -42.59 -2.81 31.19
C LYS A 1112 -43.95 -2.34 30.67
N LEU A 1113 -44.01 -1.83 29.44
CA LEU A 1113 -45.27 -1.40 28.80
C LEU A 1113 -46.16 -2.59 28.42
N GLN A 1114 -45.59 -3.69 27.91
CA GLN A 1114 -46.32 -4.93 27.65
C GLN A 1114 -46.86 -5.55 28.93
N GLY A 1115 -46.12 -5.48 30.04
CA GLY A 1115 -46.59 -5.83 31.37
C GLY A 1115 -47.85 -5.05 31.77
N LYS A 1116 -47.84 -3.73 31.59
CA LYS A 1116 -49.01 -2.86 31.85
C LYS A 1116 -50.19 -3.16 30.91
N ILE A 1117 -49.94 -3.42 29.62
CA ILE A 1117 -50.99 -3.80 28.67
C ILE A 1117 -51.64 -5.12 29.07
N LYS A 1118 -50.88 -6.11 29.56
CA LYS A 1118 -51.46 -7.36 30.10
C LYS A 1118 -52.34 -7.10 31.32
N THR A 1119 -51.94 -6.18 32.21
CA THR A 1119 -52.77 -5.81 33.36
C THR A 1119 -54.06 -5.12 32.93
N TYR A 1120 -54.00 -4.20 31.97
CA TYR A 1120 -55.18 -3.53 31.43
C TYR A 1120 -56.09 -4.48 30.66
N LYS A 1121 -55.56 -5.43 29.89
CA LYS A 1121 -56.37 -6.46 29.23
C LYS A 1121 -57.13 -7.30 30.24
N ARG A 1122 -56.48 -7.72 31.33
CA ARG A 1122 -57.14 -8.45 32.41
C ARG A 1122 -58.25 -7.63 33.08
N GLN A 1123 -58.03 -6.34 33.33
CA GLN A 1123 -59.07 -5.45 33.86
C GLN A 1123 -60.26 -5.26 32.91
N VAL A 1124 -60.00 -5.21 31.59
CA VAL A 1124 -61.07 -5.15 30.57
C VAL A 1124 -61.85 -6.46 30.54
N GLU A 1125 -61.17 -7.62 30.57
CA GLU A 1125 -61.82 -8.93 30.62
C GLU A 1125 -62.68 -9.10 31.90
N GLU A 1126 -62.18 -8.65 33.05
CA GLU A 1126 -62.94 -8.65 34.32
C GLU A 1126 -64.17 -7.71 34.23
N ALA A 1127 -64.04 -6.54 33.60
CA ALA A 1127 -65.15 -5.62 33.37
C ALA A 1127 -66.19 -6.17 32.37
N GLU A 1128 -65.76 -6.85 31.31
CA GLU A 1128 -66.63 -7.52 30.34
C GLU A 1128 -67.40 -8.69 30.98
N GLN A 1129 -66.76 -9.46 31.85
CA GLN A 1129 -67.43 -10.50 32.64
C GLN A 1129 -68.50 -9.89 33.54
N LEU A 1130 -68.18 -8.78 34.22
CA LEU A 1130 -69.14 -8.08 35.07
C LEU A 1130 -70.33 -7.52 34.28
N ALA A 1131 -70.07 -6.95 33.09
CA ALA A 1131 -71.09 -6.47 32.18
C ALA A 1131 -71.98 -7.60 31.66
N THR A 1132 -71.40 -8.76 31.34
CA THR A 1132 -72.15 -9.95 30.90
C THR A 1132 -73.06 -10.49 31.99
N VAL A 1133 -72.58 -10.53 33.24
CA VAL A 1133 -73.39 -10.90 34.41
C VAL A 1133 -74.53 -9.92 34.64
N ASN A 1134 -74.29 -8.62 34.50
CA ASN A 1134 -75.34 -7.61 34.62
C ASN A 1134 -76.36 -7.69 33.49
N LEU A 1135 -75.93 -7.99 32.26
CA LEU A 1135 -76.82 -8.21 31.12
C LEU A 1135 -77.71 -9.44 31.32
N ALA A 1136 -77.16 -10.51 31.90
CA ALA A 1136 -77.93 -11.71 32.26
C ALA A 1136 -78.99 -11.40 33.33
N LYS A 1137 -78.65 -10.61 34.36
CA LYS A 1137 -79.62 -10.12 35.36
C LYS A 1137 -80.70 -9.24 34.75
N TYR A 1138 -80.33 -8.37 33.80
CA TYR A 1138 -81.29 -7.53 33.08
C TYR A 1138 -82.27 -8.38 32.26
N ARG A 1139 -81.78 -9.40 31.54
CA ARG A 1139 -82.64 -10.35 30.79
C ARG A 1139 -83.58 -11.14 31.71
N GLN A 1140 -83.13 -11.54 32.90
CA GLN A 1140 -84.00 -12.17 33.89
C GLN A 1140 -85.09 -11.22 34.39
N LEU A 1141 -84.73 -9.96 34.67
CA LEU A 1141 -85.71 -8.94 35.08
C LEU A 1141 -86.71 -8.62 33.96
N GLN A 1142 -86.26 -8.61 32.71
CA GLN A 1142 -87.12 -8.42 31.55
C GLN A 1142 -88.10 -9.60 31.39
N HIS A 1143 -87.64 -10.85 31.54
CA HIS A 1143 -88.53 -12.02 31.53
C HIS A 1143 -89.56 -11.98 32.66
N LEU A 1144 -89.17 -11.55 33.87
CA LEU A 1144 -90.10 -11.39 34.99
C LEU A 1144 -91.13 -10.27 34.76
N LEU A 1145 -90.74 -9.22 34.04
CA LEU A 1145 -91.64 -8.15 33.61
C LEU A 1145 -92.63 -8.68 32.56
N GLU A 1146 -92.16 -9.38 31.54
CA GLU A 1146 -92.98 -10.01 30.50
C GLU A 1146 -93.98 -11.01 31.13
N ASP A 1147 -93.54 -11.86 32.07
CA ASP A 1147 -94.42 -12.77 32.83
C ASP A 1147 -95.45 -12.02 33.71
N ALA A 1148 -95.12 -10.82 34.19
CA ALA A 1148 -96.04 -9.98 34.95
C ALA A 1148 -97.05 -9.27 34.03
N GLU A 1149 -96.60 -8.84 32.85
CA GLU A 1149 -97.45 -8.27 31.79
C GLU A 1149 -98.40 -9.31 31.23
N GLU A 1150 -97.96 -10.54 30.94
CA GLU A 1150 -98.85 -11.63 30.51
C GLU A 1150 -99.90 -11.98 31.58
N ARG A 1151 -99.52 -11.95 32.86
CA ARG A 1151 -100.48 -12.11 33.97
C ARG A 1151 -101.46 -10.95 34.07
N ALA A 1152 -101.01 -9.72 33.83
CA ALA A 1152 -101.88 -8.55 33.78
C ALA A 1152 -102.85 -8.63 32.59
N ASP A 1153 -102.39 -9.04 31.41
CA ASP A 1153 -103.20 -9.23 30.21
C ASP A 1153 -104.21 -10.37 30.37
N LEU A 1154 -103.86 -11.45 31.06
CA LEU A 1154 -104.81 -12.51 31.43
C LEU A 1154 -105.87 -12.01 32.41
N ALA A 1155 -105.49 -11.16 33.37
CA ALA A 1155 -106.41 -10.50 34.30
C ALA A 1155 -107.32 -9.48 33.58
N GLU A 1156 -106.79 -8.72 32.63
CA GLU A 1156 -107.57 -7.79 31.80
C GLU A 1156 -108.50 -8.53 30.85
N ASN A 1157 -108.06 -9.62 30.22
CA ASN A 1157 -108.89 -10.44 29.35
C ASN A 1157 -110.01 -11.16 30.12
N SER A 1158 -109.76 -11.58 31.36
CA SER A 1158 -110.80 -12.14 32.23
C SER A 1158 -111.77 -11.06 32.72
N LEU A 1159 -111.30 -9.85 33.05
CA LEU A 1159 -112.15 -8.68 33.32
C LEU A 1159 -112.96 -8.25 32.09
N ALA A 1160 -112.39 -8.30 30.89
CA ALA A 1160 -113.06 -8.01 29.63
C ALA A 1160 -114.15 -9.06 29.34
N LYS A 1161 -113.90 -10.35 29.60
CA LYS A 1161 -114.91 -11.42 29.53
C LYS A 1161 -116.03 -11.22 30.56
N MET A 1162 -115.73 -10.76 31.77
CA MET A 1162 -116.73 -10.42 32.80
C MET A 1162 -117.55 -9.17 32.42
N ARG A 1163 -116.92 -8.15 31.83
CA ARG A 1163 -117.58 -6.95 31.30
C ARG A 1163 -118.43 -7.25 30.07
N ALA A 1164 -118.00 -8.16 29.19
CA ALA A 1164 -118.76 -8.64 28.05
C ALA A 1164 -119.99 -9.47 28.49
N LYS A 1165 -119.87 -10.31 29.54
CA LYS A 1165 -121.02 -10.99 30.17
C LYS A 1165 -121.97 -10.04 30.91
N SER A 1166 -121.49 -8.91 31.43
CA SER A 1166 -122.36 -7.91 32.08
C SER A 1166 -123.05 -6.98 31.07
N ARG A 1167 -122.47 -6.76 29.88
CA ARG A 1167 -123.10 -5.97 28.81
C ARG A 1167 -124.16 -6.73 28.00
N SER A 1168 -124.21 -8.06 28.07
CA SER A 1168 -125.26 -8.85 27.43
C SER A 1168 -126.54 -9.01 28.27
N ASN A 1169 -126.56 -8.56 29.53
CA ASN A 1169 -127.64 -8.83 30.47
C ASN A 1169 -128.36 -7.59 31.03
N VAL A 1170 -128.13 -6.39 30.50
CA VAL A 1170 -128.82 -5.17 30.93
C VAL A 1170 -129.47 -4.48 29.74
N ASN A 1171 -130.52 -5.13 29.23
CA ASN A 1171 -131.60 -4.46 28.52
C ASN A 1171 -132.87 -5.29 28.71
N ILE A 1172 -133.53 -5.12 29.88
CA ILE A 1172 -135.00 -5.17 30.10
C ILE A 1172 -135.28 -5.00 31.61
N ARG A 1173 -136.13 -4.01 31.88
CA ARG A 1173 -136.98 -3.73 33.07
C ARG A 1173 -136.40 -2.98 34.28
N ALA A 1174 -137.02 -1.82 34.46
CA ALA A 1174 -136.95 -0.89 35.57
C ALA A 1174 -137.78 -1.33 36.79
N GLY A 1175 -137.41 -0.80 37.97
CA GLY A 1175 -138.39 -0.39 39.00
C GLY A 1175 -138.10 -0.80 40.45
N LEU A 1176 -137.75 0.23 41.25
CA LEU A 1176 -138.06 0.46 42.69
C LEU A 1176 -137.25 -0.23 43.80
N GLY A 1177 -136.77 0.59 44.75
CA GLY A 1177 -136.63 0.21 46.17
C GLY A 1177 -135.38 0.70 46.93
N LEU A 1178 -135.53 1.82 47.64
CA LEU A 1178 -134.64 2.45 48.65
C LEU A 1178 -133.92 1.53 49.68
N ALA A 1179 -132.66 1.86 50.05
CA ALA A 1179 -132.25 2.47 51.35
C ALA A 1179 -130.78 2.18 51.78
N HIS A 1180 -130.03 3.26 52.16
CA HIS A 1180 -128.95 3.38 53.20
C HIS A 1180 -127.72 2.42 53.19
N SER A 1181 -126.46 2.77 53.50
CA SER A 1181 -125.74 3.95 54.01
C SER A 1181 -124.20 3.70 54.09
N MET A 1182 -123.39 4.78 54.12
CA MET A 1182 -122.02 4.93 54.71
C MET A 1182 -120.78 4.45 53.90
N SER A 1183 -119.89 5.34 53.42
CA SER A 1183 -118.70 6.00 54.08
C SER A 1183 -117.44 5.11 54.02
N SER A 1184 -116.18 5.48 53.69
CA SER A 1184 -115.43 6.72 53.42
C SER A 1184 -113.97 6.39 53.04
N THR A 1185 -113.27 7.31 52.34
CA THR A 1185 -111.80 7.66 52.40
C THR A 1185 -110.73 6.61 51.99
N GLY A 1186 -109.59 6.90 51.33
CA GLY A 1186 -108.89 8.11 50.89
C GLY A 1186 -107.35 7.98 51.07
N LEU A 1187 -106.53 8.45 50.10
CA LEU A 1187 -105.14 9.00 50.24
C LEU A 1187 -104.02 8.06 50.81
N ALA A 1188 -102.69 8.21 50.63
CA ALA A 1188 -101.77 9.13 49.98
C ALA A 1188 -100.33 8.52 49.99
N ALA A 1189 -99.43 9.19 49.25
CA ALA A 1189 -97.98 9.12 49.17
C ALA A 1189 -97.15 8.75 50.42
N ARG A 1190 -95.94 8.22 50.20
CA ARG A 1190 -94.75 8.54 51.03
C ARG A 1190 -93.41 8.32 50.32
N SER A 1191 -92.62 9.39 50.33
CA SER A 1191 -91.17 9.49 50.17
C SER A 1191 -90.39 8.95 51.37
N ILE A 1192 -89.12 8.52 51.18
CA ILE A 1192 -87.95 8.46 52.10
C ILE A 1192 -86.76 8.06 51.18
N SER A 1193 -85.63 8.76 50.93
CA SER A 1193 -84.64 9.57 51.68
C SER A 1193 -83.62 8.78 52.53
N ARG A 1194 -82.32 9.09 52.32
CA ARG A 1194 -81.08 8.75 53.08
C ARG A 1194 -80.38 7.45 52.69
N SER A 1195 -79.06 7.29 52.54
CA SER A 1195 -77.78 8.03 52.73
C SER A 1195 -76.83 7.09 53.51
N ARG A 1196 -75.52 7.15 53.22
CA ARG A 1196 -74.37 6.63 54.02
C ARG A 1196 -74.13 5.11 53.93
N ASN A 1197 -72.91 4.58 53.94
CA ASN A 1197 -71.52 5.06 53.88
C ASN A 1197 -70.63 3.80 53.75
N ASP A 1198 -69.31 4.00 53.70
CA ASP A 1198 -68.19 3.04 53.89
C ASP A 1198 -67.80 2.27 52.60
N MET A 1199 -66.68 2.56 51.94
CA MET A 1199 -65.26 2.38 52.32
C MET A 1199 -64.94 0.96 52.82
N ALA A 1200 -64.22 0.17 52.01
CA ALA A 1200 -62.84 -0.25 52.29
C ALA A 1200 -62.35 -1.30 51.27
N ASP A 1201 -61.11 -1.05 50.84
CA ASP A 1201 -60.03 -1.97 50.46
C ASP A 1201 -60.00 -2.73 49.10
N GLU A 1202 -58.84 -2.51 48.47
CA GLU A 1202 -58.16 -3.07 47.27
C GLU A 1202 -58.52 -2.55 45.87
#